data_AF-A0A3R7JRS6-F1
#
_entry.id   AF-A0A3R7JRS6-F1
#
_cell.length_a   1.000
_cell.length_b   1.000
_cell.length_c   1.000
_cell.angle_alpha   90.00
_cell.angle_beta   90.00
_cell.angle_gamma   90.00
#
_symmetry.space_group_name_H-M   'P 1'
#
loop_
_entity.id
_entity.type
_entity.pdbx_description
1 polymer ?
#
loop_
_entity_poly.entity_id
_entity_poly.type
_entity_poly.pdbx_seq_one_letter_code
_entity_poly.pdbx_strand_id
1 'polypeptide(L)'
;MRLIFSKLQAHASYNLSYIKELELIAPVVDCMFDLLVSGDRTVARVYYLTRPKSDPTQVLLLSASLSAQDYVVDQQFQKGSAMMLLIAAIDDMRVTTLDHQIAIALNYPYVSEPAFAYAELDGVDGDNYWILKMLSDQQNLDPTKIVRVARRFGRYIRDPTAQSNIETAHWDIPNNPTAELGEWRWFSRAVLHDSWAWTHAIHGVFAIDVIFNLSILSFVICRRLRLGHIWVGDAFSTISSTLLYRGILVIVCNELNGFWTITKMCTSIGDTISDLHVIFYKPELVHADLLAVYLCLTTVLSYLTRERVDPLLAFATFELGWGYRVELADFFPVLRKHIRSFAIADTTNGLLDTSPGLAKLSPMKLLTAYPFQMNRAPLVSSMVISIFSPIVLVLAYIVAQKITRYEDRPSAHGMGRRRSSGYKAGLQQIDLTSFEAATGSALRKRYGVVTGYENYIMRNKQVLATIDAIYGNGFLVANGKFLVATQDLIPLVLMKLSHIRFANIFVYEIIKGSAVKETSRLVYPTTLSWNDLMHLDIIALARVMGVGAALMCLTNYFRATIVTFQVLRSSPIETKSFGTMKSELILGYAGEGLIRDSPLVQNVLGGDTTPRDYTVFLESATNTSFDNCSVVELFDADIYSNTFLRTNFENLASKSSYSITQLADLELVVPVIDCTSPPLVKDDPSLVRVFNLVRHKSDPTNLQLITTSVSLQNYRIPEANRVGPALVTTFFSVNDMRATTVDQHFVIGLDYAFTHEPLYEVYSLEGFSDKGYWNLTSIPEDAFMNPVKTVLTARRRGFYLNAETEQSNTRNLVWTLEQTSPARAMSRWEWKGQPVILDSWAWVHGIHLVFTVQTLFSLGVLALIIYRNVREGKVWIGDAFASLSNSTLMVRGLLVFASWYVNSEWTLLEFCISNANDLTGTQLVPIHSEIVHADLMVMFLSLFGLVGHITKERIDPTVGVFLYEAIHDNRQPIVKMNHFILNTVRKYSDAEYRRGIALVTELQREMSPMRLWTTDKLVGVDNSFVFASFYPKYILTGTLVLFVVVRKIYKQIYPEQLAPSLTGRSADRSTNERAAVAQKGNLTNFEISTGAELQARYGLISDYKNYVFFKGLKFASPDGVYCSGYVIINGKYLVASVDLLTIAMIKTVQTRFINVYAYEVDGYSVQRTARLVYPNTFSWNDLFHLNINILA
;
A
#
# COMPACT_ATOMS: atom_id res chain seq x y z
N MET A 1 -39.02 12.47 -21.49
CA MET A 1 -40.47 12.38 -21.19
C MET A 1 -41.19 11.53 -22.23
N ARG A 2 -41.79 12.07 -23.32
CA ARG A 2 -42.56 11.24 -24.30
C ARG A 2 -41.80 10.00 -24.83
N LEU A 3 -40.51 10.13 -25.19
CA LEU A 3 -39.66 9.00 -25.60
C LEU A 3 -39.59 7.89 -24.53
N ILE A 4 -39.42 8.27 -23.26
CA ILE A 4 -39.33 7.31 -22.14
C ILE A 4 -40.65 6.55 -21.99
N PHE A 5 -41.79 7.25 -22.00
CA PHE A 5 -43.10 6.59 -21.95
C PHE A 5 -43.31 5.63 -23.14
N SER A 6 -42.95 6.07 -24.35
CA SER A 6 -43.08 5.24 -25.56
C SER A 6 -42.23 3.97 -25.52
N LYS A 7 -40.99 4.05 -25.01
CA LYS A 7 -40.10 2.88 -24.88
C LYS A 7 -40.49 1.98 -23.72
N LEU A 8 -40.89 2.56 -22.59
CA LEU A 8 -41.50 1.82 -21.47
C LEU A 8 -42.74 1.03 -21.95
N GLN A 9 -43.61 1.66 -22.74
CA GLN A 9 -44.80 1.01 -23.31
C GLN A 9 -44.44 -0.11 -24.32
N ALA A 10 -43.39 0.08 -25.13
CA ALA A 10 -42.94 -0.92 -26.10
C ALA A 10 -42.40 -2.20 -25.44
N HIS A 11 -41.58 -2.08 -24.39
CA HIS A 11 -40.98 -3.20 -23.66
C HIS A 11 -41.81 -3.66 -22.43
N ALA A 12 -42.96 -3.03 -22.17
CA ALA A 12 -43.81 -3.33 -21.02
C ALA A 12 -44.17 -4.82 -20.94
N SER A 13 -43.75 -5.47 -19.84
CA SER A 13 -43.81 -6.91 -19.64
C SER A 13 -44.12 -7.20 -18.16
N TYR A 14 -44.53 -8.44 -17.85
CA TYR A 14 -44.92 -8.85 -16.50
C TYR A 14 -45.92 -7.85 -15.88
N ASN A 15 -45.68 -7.37 -14.66
CA ASN A 15 -46.56 -6.44 -13.95
C ASN A 15 -46.63 -5.03 -14.57
N LEU A 16 -45.75 -4.69 -15.53
CA LEU A 16 -45.86 -3.44 -16.32
C LEU A 16 -46.78 -3.58 -17.54
N SER A 17 -47.25 -4.79 -17.89
CA SER A 17 -47.96 -5.04 -19.15
C SER A 17 -49.22 -4.18 -19.34
N TYR A 18 -49.88 -3.73 -18.26
CA TYR A 18 -51.04 -2.83 -18.34
C TYR A 18 -50.72 -1.50 -19.05
N ILE A 19 -49.45 -1.05 -19.04
CA ILE A 19 -49.02 0.17 -19.72
C ILE A 19 -49.21 0.07 -21.24
N LYS A 20 -49.25 -1.13 -21.83
CA LYS A 20 -49.60 -1.33 -23.26
C LYS A 20 -51.02 -0.85 -23.58
N GLU A 21 -51.95 -0.90 -22.63
CA GLU A 21 -53.34 -0.47 -22.83
C GLU A 21 -53.61 0.98 -22.45
N LEU A 22 -52.58 1.75 -22.09
CA LEU A 22 -52.70 3.17 -21.76
C LEU A 22 -52.46 4.09 -22.97
N GLU A 23 -53.21 5.18 -23.03
CA GLU A 23 -52.94 6.34 -23.89
C GLU A 23 -52.34 7.46 -23.02
N LEU A 24 -51.25 8.07 -23.50
CA LEU A 24 -50.63 9.22 -22.85
C LEU A 24 -51.38 10.51 -23.22
N ILE A 25 -52.08 11.09 -22.25
CA ILE A 25 -52.74 12.41 -22.39
C ILE A 25 -51.67 13.51 -22.36
N ALA A 26 -50.90 13.58 -21.26
CA ALA A 26 -49.84 14.56 -21.08
C ALA A 26 -48.77 14.11 -20.06
N PRO A 27 -47.47 14.39 -20.31
CA PRO A 27 -46.50 14.45 -19.22
C PRO A 27 -46.72 15.72 -18.40
N VAL A 28 -46.83 15.58 -17.09
CA VAL A 28 -46.95 16.64 -16.09
C VAL A 28 -45.67 16.70 -15.27
N VAL A 29 -45.25 17.91 -14.92
CA VAL A 29 -44.01 18.19 -14.19
C VAL A 29 -44.35 19.20 -13.10
N ASP A 30 -44.01 18.90 -11.85
CA ASP A 30 -44.15 19.86 -10.75
C ASP A 30 -42.95 20.81 -10.74
N CYS A 31 -43.19 22.09 -11.03
CA CYS A 31 -42.17 23.14 -11.06
C CYS A 31 -41.74 23.62 -9.67
N MET A 32 -42.44 23.25 -8.59
CA MET A 32 -42.06 23.57 -7.21
C MET A 32 -41.03 22.59 -6.63
N PHE A 33 -40.76 21.48 -7.33
CA PHE A 33 -39.91 20.41 -6.84
C PHE A 33 -38.42 20.78 -6.90
N ASP A 34 -37.74 20.77 -5.74
CA ASP A 34 -36.36 21.28 -5.54
C ASP A 34 -35.33 20.76 -6.56
N LEU A 35 -35.55 19.56 -7.09
CA LEU A 35 -34.75 18.93 -8.15
C LEU A 35 -34.58 19.81 -9.40
N LEU A 36 -35.61 20.58 -9.76
CA LEU A 36 -35.58 21.49 -10.91
C LEU A 36 -34.82 22.79 -10.59
N VAL A 37 -34.81 23.19 -9.31
CA VAL A 37 -34.04 24.33 -8.82
C VAL A 37 -32.55 23.97 -8.72
N SER A 38 -32.22 22.72 -8.36
CA SER A 38 -30.83 22.24 -8.29
C SER A 38 -30.18 22.02 -9.66
N GLY A 39 -30.97 21.82 -10.72
CA GLY A 39 -30.47 21.63 -12.09
C GLY A 39 -29.78 20.27 -12.32
N ASP A 40 -30.05 19.28 -11.46
CA ASP A 40 -29.48 17.94 -11.53
C ASP A 40 -29.85 17.24 -12.86
N ARG A 41 -28.84 16.73 -13.57
CA ARG A 41 -29.00 16.08 -14.89
C ARG A 41 -29.08 14.56 -14.81
N THR A 42 -29.08 13.99 -13.61
CA THR A 42 -28.92 12.55 -13.38
C THR A 42 -30.19 11.87 -12.88
N VAL A 43 -31.21 12.67 -12.60
CA VAL A 43 -32.49 12.29 -11.99
C VAL A 43 -33.60 13.16 -12.58
N ALA A 44 -34.81 12.63 -12.66
CA ALA A 44 -36.01 13.39 -13.03
C ALA A 44 -37.26 12.74 -12.43
N ARG A 45 -38.27 13.53 -12.07
CA ARG A 45 -39.60 13.03 -11.73
C ARG A 45 -40.62 13.53 -12.75
N VAL A 46 -41.48 12.64 -13.21
CA VAL A 46 -42.46 12.91 -14.27
C VAL A 46 -43.76 12.21 -13.90
N TYR A 47 -44.87 12.95 -13.89
CA TYR A 47 -46.19 12.38 -13.67
C TYR A 47 -46.88 12.24 -15.03
N TYR A 48 -47.08 11.02 -15.53
CA TYR A 48 -47.76 10.81 -16.80
C TYR A 48 -49.28 10.71 -16.56
N LEU A 49 -50.03 11.70 -17.05
CA LEU A 49 -51.48 11.66 -17.07
C LEU A 49 -51.91 10.75 -18.23
N THR A 50 -52.63 9.68 -17.91
CA THR A 50 -53.00 8.60 -18.83
C THR A 50 -54.46 8.21 -18.70
N ARG A 51 -54.95 7.43 -19.66
CA ARG A 51 -56.26 6.75 -19.61
C ARG A 51 -56.18 5.39 -20.30
N PRO A 52 -57.03 4.40 -19.99
CA PRO A 52 -57.17 3.21 -20.80
C PRO A 52 -57.62 3.54 -22.22
N LYS A 53 -57.11 2.81 -23.22
CA LYS A 53 -57.59 2.88 -24.62
C LYS A 53 -59.05 2.41 -24.77
N SER A 54 -59.52 1.59 -23.83
CA SER A 54 -60.86 1.03 -23.78
C SER A 54 -61.91 1.93 -23.10
N ASP A 55 -61.49 2.83 -22.21
CA ASP A 55 -62.38 3.74 -21.48
C ASP A 55 -61.77 5.16 -21.44
N PRO A 56 -62.31 6.11 -22.23
CA PRO A 56 -61.77 7.46 -22.28
C PRO A 56 -62.13 8.33 -21.05
N THR A 57 -62.94 7.81 -20.11
CA THR A 57 -63.41 8.51 -18.91
C THR A 57 -62.61 8.16 -17.66
N GLN A 58 -62.02 6.96 -17.59
CA GLN A 58 -61.11 6.59 -16.51
C GLN A 58 -59.74 7.27 -16.72
N VAL A 59 -59.32 8.09 -15.76
CA VAL A 59 -58.02 8.81 -15.81
C VAL A 59 -57.12 8.28 -14.69
N LEU A 60 -55.86 8.03 -15.05
CA LEU A 60 -54.83 7.43 -14.21
C LEU A 60 -53.59 8.33 -14.22
N LEU A 61 -53.06 8.67 -13.05
CA LEU A 61 -51.75 9.30 -12.91
C LEU A 61 -50.69 8.22 -12.67
N LEU A 62 -49.75 8.07 -13.59
CA LEU A 62 -48.54 7.28 -13.34
C LEU A 62 -47.48 8.21 -12.75
N SER A 63 -47.07 7.98 -11.51
CA SER A 63 -45.80 8.52 -11.04
C SER A 63 -44.66 7.74 -11.68
N ALA A 64 -43.67 8.46 -12.22
CA ALA A 64 -42.43 7.90 -12.72
C ALA A 64 -41.24 8.68 -12.16
N SER A 65 -40.45 8.02 -11.32
CA SER A 65 -39.18 8.52 -10.80
C SER A 65 -38.04 7.90 -11.60
N LEU A 66 -37.19 8.73 -12.22
CA LEU A 66 -36.12 8.33 -13.13
C LEU A 66 -34.75 8.65 -12.52
N SER A 67 -33.77 7.76 -12.69
CA SER A 67 -32.38 8.02 -12.31
C SER A 67 -31.38 7.28 -13.20
N ALA A 68 -30.36 7.99 -13.66
CA ALA A 68 -29.13 7.39 -14.16
C ALA A 68 -28.27 6.94 -12.95
N GLN A 69 -28.02 5.64 -12.84
CA GLN A 69 -27.30 5.00 -11.74
C GLN A 69 -26.15 4.14 -12.29
N ASP A 70 -25.17 3.82 -11.45
CA ASP A 70 -24.21 2.76 -11.77
C ASP A 70 -24.90 1.39 -11.58
N TYR A 71 -24.66 0.47 -12.52
CA TYR A 71 -25.06 -0.93 -12.41
C TYR A 71 -23.85 -1.87 -12.39
N VAL A 72 -24.02 -3.04 -11.78
CA VAL A 72 -23.10 -4.19 -11.87
C VAL A 72 -23.90 -5.47 -12.08
N VAL A 73 -23.49 -6.30 -13.04
CA VAL A 73 -24.00 -7.66 -13.27
C VAL A 73 -22.82 -8.62 -13.18
N ASP A 74 -22.52 -9.05 -11.95
CA ASP A 74 -21.35 -9.89 -11.65
C ASP A 74 -21.39 -11.21 -12.46
N GLN A 75 -22.58 -11.80 -12.66
CA GLN A 75 -22.82 -13.01 -13.48
C GLN A 75 -22.54 -12.86 -15.00
N GLN A 76 -22.27 -11.65 -15.49
CA GLN A 76 -21.89 -11.37 -16.89
C GLN A 76 -20.60 -10.52 -16.97
N PHE A 77 -19.93 -10.25 -15.85
CA PHE A 77 -18.75 -9.36 -15.74
C PHE A 77 -19.00 -7.92 -16.23
N GLN A 78 -20.26 -7.49 -16.31
CA GLN A 78 -20.66 -6.19 -16.87
C GLN A 78 -20.88 -5.13 -15.78
N LYS A 79 -20.61 -3.87 -16.12
CA LYS A 79 -20.94 -2.68 -15.31
C LYS A 79 -20.97 -1.42 -16.18
N GLY A 80 -21.74 -0.41 -15.80
CA GLY A 80 -21.86 0.85 -16.54
C GLY A 80 -22.99 1.73 -16.00
N SER A 81 -23.47 2.68 -16.79
CA SER A 81 -24.70 3.43 -16.48
C SER A 81 -25.95 2.59 -16.78
N ALA A 82 -26.98 2.68 -15.93
CA ALA A 82 -28.33 2.22 -16.24
C ALA A 82 -29.35 3.32 -15.93
N MET A 83 -30.47 3.29 -16.65
CA MET A 83 -31.64 4.11 -16.34
C MET A 83 -32.63 3.30 -15.52
N MET A 84 -32.76 3.68 -14.25
CA MET A 84 -33.75 3.17 -13.31
C MET A 84 -35.04 3.98 -13.42
N LEU A 85 -36.17 3.27 -13.52
CA LEU A 85 -37.52 3.80 -13.39
C LEU A 85 -38.22 3.10 -12.22
N LEU A 86 -38.73 3.87 -11.28
CA LEU A 86 -39.73 3.43 -10.30
C LEU A 86 -41.08 4.01 -10.74
N ILE A 87 -42.08 3.13 -10.92
CA ILE A 87 -43.39 3.47 -11.51
C ILE A 87 -44.49 3.08 -10.52
N ALA A 88 -45.40 4.01 -10.23
CA ALA A 88 -46.57 3.76 -9.39
C ALA A 88 -47.85 4.27 -10.07
N ALA A 89 -48.91 3.48 -10.00
CA ALA A 89 -50.22 3.81 -10.57
C ALA A 89 -51.13 4.42 -9.48
N ILE A 90 -51.63 5.63 -9.71
CA ILE A 90 -52.49 6.37 -8.77
C ILE A 90 -53.80 6.77 -9.48
N ASP A 91 -54.89 6.09 -9.10
CA ASP A 91 -56.27 6.41 -9.46
C ASP A 91 -57.08 6.98 -8.27
N ASP A 92 -56.74 6.57 -7.04
CA ASP A 92 -57.31 7.12 -5.80
C ASP A 92 -56.22 7.58 -4.80
N MET A 93 -56.29 8.86 -4.38
CA MET A 93 -55.40 9.45 -3.38
C MET A 93 -55.65 8.96 -1.94
N ARG A 94 -56.74 8.22 -1.69
CA ARG A 94 -57.16 7.77 -0.35
C ARG A 94 -56.56 6.42 0.07
N VAL A 95 -55.83 5.73 -0.82
CA VAL A 95 -55.28 4.40 -0.55
C VAL A 95 -54.08 4.49 0.40
N THR A 96 -54.03 3.59 1.39
CA THR A 96 -52.99 3.57 2.44
C THR A 96 -51.73 2.78 2.06
N THR A 97 -51.74 2.13 0.91
CA THR A 97 -50.67 1.27 0.36
C THR A 97 -50.57 1.51 -1.14
N LEU A 98 -49.37 1.73 -1.68
CA LEU A 98 -49.16 1.98 -3.11
C LEU A 98 -48.25 0.90 -3.72
N ASP A 99 -48.69 0.31 -4.82
CA ASP A 99 -47.93 -0.70 -5.57
C ASP A 99 -46.90 -0.04 -6.49
N HIS A 100 -45.71 -0.64 -6.54
CA HIS A 100 -44.52 -0.07 -7.19
C HIS A 100 -43.86 -1.09 -8.12
N GLN A 101 -43.73 -0.71 -9.38
CA GLN A 101 -43.16 -1.55 -10.43
C GLN A 101 -41.86 -0.92 -10.95
N ILE A 102 -40.79 -1.72 -11.05
CA ILE A 102 -39.46 -1.26 -11.44
C ILE A 102 -39.18 -1.64 -12.89
N ALA A 103 -38.64 -0.68 -13.65
CA ALA A 103 -38.10 -0.92 -14.98
C ALA A 103 -36.64 -0.44 -15.05
N ILE A 104 -35.78 -1.19 -15.75
CA ILE A 104 -34.36 -0.88 -15.91
C ILE A 104 -33.94 -0.98 -17.37
N ALA A 105 -33.24 0.04 -17.86
CA ALA A 105 -32.54 0.01 -19.15
C ALA A 105 -31.02 0.14 -18.94
N LEU A 106 -30.31 -0.97 -19.15
CA LEU A 106 -28.84 -0.99 -19.06
C LEU A 106 -28.21 -0.16 -20.18
N ASN A 107 -27.02 0.38 -19.92
CA ASN A 107 -26.20 1.21 -20.82
C ASN A 107 -26.80 2.58 -21.23
N TYR A 108 -28.07 2.87 -20.99
CA TYR A 108 -28.62 4.24 -21.06
C TYR A 108 -28.08 5.08 -19.89
N PRO A 109 -27.74 6.38 -20.04
CA PRO A 109 -28.00 7.29 -21.17
C PRO A 109 -27.02 7.25 -22.35
N TYR A 110 -26.08 6.30 -22.40
CA TYR A 110 -25.00 6.25 -23.40
C TYR A 110 -25.25 5.25 -24.54
N VAL A 111 -26.51 4.94 -24.81
CA VAL A 111 -27.02 4.23 -25.99
C VAL A 111 -28.21 4.99 -26.56
N SER A 112 -28.50 4.80 -27.84
CA SER A 112 -29.48 5.60 -28.60
C SER A 112 -30.90 5.50 -28.06
N GLU A 113 -31.33 4.32 -27.62
CA GLU A 113 -32.67 4.10 -27.08
C GLU A 113 -32.64 3.22 -25.82
N PRO A 114 -33.48 3.50 -24.80
CA PRO A 114 -33.57 2.68 -23.60
C PRO A 114 -34.47 1.45 -23.82
N ALA A 115 -33.90 0.25 -23.83
CA ALA A 115 -34.63 -1.00 -23.75
C ALA A 115 -34.95 -1.31 -22.28
N PHE A 116 -36.20 -1.07 -21.85
CA PHE A 116 -36.62 -1.21 -20.45
C PHE A 116 -37.13 -2.63 -20.13
N ALA A 117 -36.34 -3.42 -19.42
CA ALA A 117 -36.81 -4.69 -18.85
C ALA A 117 -37.51 -4.48 -17.50
N TYR A 118 -38.45 -5.36 -17.17
CA TYR A 118 -39.03 -5.43 -15.83
C TYR A 118 -38.04 -6.00 -14.81
N ALA A 119 -38.07 -5.49 -13.58
CA ALA A 119 -37.26 -6.01 -12.48
C ALA A 119 -38.04 -6.09 -11.16
N GLU A 120 -37.73 -7.12 -10.37
CA GLU A 120 -38.21 -7.29 -9.00
C GLU A 120 -37.12 -6.82 -8.01
N LEU A 121 -37.49 -6.15 -6.92
CA LEU A 121 -36.55 -5.79 -5.85
C LEU A 121 -36.39 -6.97 -4.88
N ASP A 122 -35.21 -7.59 -4.87
CA ASP A 122 -34.88 -8.74 -4.02
C ASP A 122 -34.35 -8.28 -2.64
N GLY A 123 -33.64 -7.15 -2.59
CA GLY A 123 -33.19 -6.55 -1.34
C GLY A 123 -32.19 -5.42 -1.50
N VAL A 124 -31.45 -5.13 -0.43
CA VAL A 124 -30.34 -4.16 -0.39
C VAL A 124 -29.08 -4.86 0.11
N ASP A 125 -27.95 -4.63 -0.54
CA ASP A 125 -26.69 -5.29 -0.22
C ASP A 125 -25.83 -4.59 0.84
N GLY A 126 -24.71 -5.23 1.19
CA GLY A 126 -23.75 -4.71 2.16
C GLY A 126 -23.00 -3.43 1.73
N ASP A 127 -23.10 -3.01 0.47
CA ASP A 127 -22.53 -1.79 -0.11
C ASP A 127 -23.60 -0.69 -0.34
N ASN A 128 -24.85 -0.95 0.07
CA ASN A 128 -26.04 -0.08 -0.10
C ASN A 128 -26.60 0.00 -1.53
N TYR A 129 -26.28 -0.96 -2.40
CA TYR A 129 -26.95 -1.14 -3.69
C TYR A 129 -28.29 -1.85 -3.53
N TRP A 130 -29.26 -1.51 -4.37
CA TRP A 130 -30.44 -2.35 -4.62
C TRP A 130 -30.03 -3.60 -5.39
N ILE A 131 -30.44 -4.77 -4.91
CA ILE A 131 -30.36 -6.05 -5.62
C ILE A 131 -31.65 -6.21 -6.41
N LEU A 132 -31.56 -6.16 -7.74
CA LEU A 132 -32.68 -6.30 -8.66
C LEU A 132 -32.59 -7.61 -9.41
N LYS A 133 -33.72 -8.32 -9.50
CA LYS A 133 -33.90 -9.50 -10.33
C LYS A 133 -34.61 -9.07 -11.62
N MET A 134 -33.81 -8.72 -12.62
CA MET A 134 -34.25 -8.34 -13.96
C MET A 134 -34.74 -9.60 -14.69
N LEU A 135 -36.04 -9.66 -15.03
CA LEU A 135 -36.64 -10.84 -15.65
C LEU A 135 -36.35 -10.89 -17.16
N SER A 136 -36.45 -12.08 -17.75
CA SER A 136 -36.21 -12.31 -19.18
C SER A 136 -37.22 -11.56 -20.05
N ASP A 137 -36.74 -10.82 -21.05
CA ASP A 137 -37.58 -10.21 -22.08
C ASP A 137 -37.93 -11.26 -23.15
N GLN A 138 -39.23 -11.42 -23.43
CA GLN A 138 -39.75 -12.29 -24.49
C GLN A 138 -39.24 -11.88 -25.89
N GLN A 139 -38.76 -10.65 -26.07
CA GLN A 139 -38.20 -10.17 -27.34
C GLN A 139 -36.77 -10.66 -27.60
N ASN A 140 -35.96 -10.88 -26.55
CA ASN A 140 -34.51 -11.10 -26.66
C ASN A 140 -34.02 -12.47 -26.15
N LEU A 141 -34.88 -13.24 -25.46
CA LEU A 141 -34.55 -14.52 -24.81
C LEU A 141 -33.42 -14.45 -23.76
N ASP A 142 -33.04 -13.24 -23.34
CA ASP A 142 -31.99 -13.00 -22.35
C ASP A 142 -32.33 -13.67 -21.01
N PRO A 143 -31.34 -14.20 -20.27
CA PRO A 143 -31.57 -14.91 -19.01
C PRO A 143 -31.97 -13.91 -17.92
N THR A 144 -32.65 -14.38 -16.87
CA THR A 144 -32.85 -13.58 -15.65
C THR A 144 -31.49 -13.12 -15.10
N LYS A 145 -31.37 -11.83 -14.78
CA LYS A 145 -30.12 -11.21 -14.31
C LYS A 145 -30.27 -10.66 -12.90
N ILE A 146 -29.32 -10.98 -12.04
CA ILE A 146 -29.12 -10.26 -10.78
C ILE A 146 -28.30 -9.01 -11.10
N VAL A 147 -28.91 -7.84 -10.94
CA VAL A 147 -28.33 -6.53 -11.21
C VAL A 147 -28.23 -5.75 -9.90
N ARG A 148 -27.03 -5.33 -9.52
CA ARG A 148 -26.80 -4.41 -8.41
C ARG A 148 -26.86 -2.99 -8.96
N VAL A 149 -27.78 -2.14 -8.49
CA VAL A 149 -27.86 -0.71 -8.88
C VAL A 149 -27.73 0.22 -7.68
N ALA A 150 -27.30 1.47 -7.93
CA ALA A 150 -26.68 2.38 -6.98
C ALA A 150 -26.42 3.74 -7.67
N ARG A 151 -27.05 4.83 -7.24
CA ARG A 151 -26.53 6.18 -7.52
C ARG A 151 -25.26 6.36 -6.68
N ARG A 152 -24.13 6.68 -7.32
CA ARG A 152 -22.83 6.82 -6.63
C ARG A 152 -22.27 8.20 -6.85
N PHE A 153 -21.62 8.75 -5.83
CA PHE A 153 -20.99 10.06 -5.91
C PHE A 153 -19.88 10.21 -4.86
N GLY A 154 -19.14 11.31 -4.93
CA GLY A 154 -17.89 11.47 -4.18
C GLY A 154 -16.67 11.05 -5.00
N ARG A 155 -15.50 11.03 -4.36
CA ARG A 155 -14.21 11.11 -5.06
C ARG A 155 -13.12 10.22 -4.46
N TYR A 156 -12.07 9.99 -5.25
CA TYR A 156 -10.92 9.18 -4.86
C TYR A 156 -9.59 9.72 -5.37
N ILE A 157 -8.49 9.43 -4.66
CA ILE A 157 -7.12 9.74 -5.09
C ILE A 157 -6.51 8.48 -5.72
N ARG A 158 -6.19 8.57 -7.01
CA ARG A 158 -5.72 7.49 -7.91
C ARG A 158 -6.71 6.33 -8.12
N ASP A 159 -7.28 5.80 -7.04
CA ASP A 159 -8.06 4.57 -7.05
C ASP A 159 -9.23 4.56 -6.04
N PRO A 160 -10.45 4.11 -6.41
CA PRO A 160 -11.64 4.11 -5.56
C PRO A 160 -11.64 3.14 -4.38
N THR A 161 -10.70 2.19 -4.32
CA THR A 161 -10.52 1.27 -3.18
C THR A 161 -9.34 1.64 -2.28
N ALA A 162 -8.31 2.31 -2.82
CA ALA A 162 -7.15 2.71 -2.04
C ALA A 162 -7.39 3.97 -1.19
N GLN A 163 -7.85 5.07 -1.80
CA GLN A 163 -8.09 6.34 -1.10
C GLN A 163 -9.37 6.99 -1.61
N SER A 164 -10.51 6.76 -0.95
CA SER A 164 -11.82 7.17 -1.44
C SER A 164 -12.77 7.64 -0.34
N ASN A 165 -13.75 8.43 -0.77
CA ASN A 165 -14.85 8.91 0.04
C ASN A 165 -16.05 8.95 -0.91
N ILE A 166 -16.73 7.81 -0.99
CA ILE A 166 -17.77 7.51 -1.98
C ILE A 166 -19.06 7.22 -1.23
N GLU A 167 -20.12 7.93 -1.59
CA GLU A 167 -21.47 7.61 -1.16
C GLU A 167 -22.16 6.79 -2.23
N THR A 168 -22.89 5.76 -1.79
CA THR A 168 -23.74 4.92 -2.63
C THR A 168 -25.16 5.00 -2.07
N ALA A 169 -26.13 5.38 -2.90
CA ALA A 169 -27.47 5.77 -2.47
C ALA A 169 -28.58 5.19 -3.36
N HIS A 170 -29.65 4.72 -2.71
CA HIS A 170 -30.84 4.16 -3.36
C HIS A 170 -32.12 4.87 -2.88
N TRP A 171 -33.27 4.58 -3.51
CA TRP A 171 -34.56 5.19 -3.19
C TRP A 171 -35.21 4.57 -1.94
N ASP A 172 -35.81 5.40 -1.09
CA ASP A 172 -36.86 4.97 -0.17
C ASP A 172 -38.17 4.85 -0.96
N ILE A 173 -38.96 3.79 -0.74
CA ILE A 173 -40.18 3.52 -1.53
C ILE A 173 -41.41 4.06 -0.76
N PRO A 174 -42.12 5.09 -1.26
CA PRO A 174 -43.19 5.72 -0.49
C PRO A 174 -44.45 4.86 -0.39
N ASN A 175 -44.85 4.50 0.83
CA ASN A 175 -45.98 3.59 1.03
C ASN A 175 -47.38 4.13 0.65
N ASN A 176 -47.54 5.40 0.26
CA ASN A 176 -48.85 5.99 -0.06
C ASN A 176 -48.78 7.12 -1.12
N PRO A 177 -49.89 7.43 -1.82
CA PRO A 177 -49.91 8.43 -2.89
C PRO A 177 -49.47 9.85 -2.48
N THR A 178 -49.77 10.28 -1.25
CA THR A 178 -49.37 11.63 -0.78
C THR A 178 -47.86 11.73 -0.60
N ALA A 179 -47.22 10.69 -0.05
CA ALA A 179 -45.78 10.62 0.06
C ALA A 179 -45.11 10.45 -1.32
N GLU A 180 -45.70 9.66 -2.22
CA GLU A 180 -45.18 9.49 -3.59
C GLU A 180 -45.25 10.79 -4.40
N LEU A 181 -46.32 11.58 -4.30
CA LEU A 181 -46.40 12.85 -5.04
C LEU A 181 -45.64 14.00 -4.34
N GLY A 182 -45.48 13.96 -3.01
CA GLY A 182 -44.93 15.06 -2.22
C GLY A 182 -43.44 14.96 -1.87
N GLU A 183 -42.86 13.76 -1.78
CA GLU A 183 -41.50 13.56 -1.27
C GLU A 183 -40.69 12.60 -2.14
N TRP A 184 -39.35 12.77 -2.18
CA TRP A 184 -38.44 11.81 -2.82
C TRP A 184 -37.20 11.60 -1.94
N ARG A 185 -37.25 10.54 -1.15
CA ARG A 185 -36.24 10.21 -0.15
C ARG A 185 -35.19 9.25 -0.71
N TRP A 186 -33.96 9.41 -0.23
CA TRP A 186 -32.81 8.60 -0.59
C TRP A 186 -32.09 8.13 0.67
N PHE A 187 -31.69 6.86 0.73
CA PHE A 187 -30.79 6.35 1.76
C PHE A 187 -29.38 6.21 1.18
N SER A 188 -28.44 7.02 1.66
CA SER A 188 -27.02 6.89 1.31
C SER A 188 -26.22 6.16 2.38
N ARG A 189 -25.14 5.50 1.95
CA ARG A 189 -24.08 5.00 2.79
C ARG A 189 -22.74 5.55 2.30
N ALA A 190 -22.03 6.23 3.17
CA ALA A 190 -20.67 6.68 2.92
C ALA A 190 -19.65 5.58 3.22
N VAL A 191 -18.77 5.30 2.27
CA VAL A 191 -17.63 4.41 2.42
C VAL A 191 -16.34 5.23 2.28
N LEU A 192 -15.51 5.19 3.32
CA LEU A 192 -14.28 5.96 3.43
C LEU A 192 -13.08 5.02 3.45
N HIS A 193 -12.37 4.90 2.34
CA HIS A 193 -11.09 4.18 2.27
C HIS A 193 -9.91 5.16 2.36
N ASP A 194 -8.87 4.74 3.08
CA ASP A 194 -7.60 5.45 3.11
C ASP A 194 -6.46 4.49 3.49
N SER A 195 -5.90 3.80 2.50
CA SER A 195 -4.75 2.91 2.62
C SER A 195 -3.48 3.63 3.10
N TRP A 196 -3.48 4.96 3.16
CA TRP A 196 -2.41 5.78 3.74
C TRP A 196 -2.78 6.35 5.12
N ALA A 197 -3.92 5.99 5.72
CA ALA A 197 -4.28 6.47 7.06
C ALA A 197 -3.32 5.98 8.16
N TRP A 198 -2.51 4.94 7.88
CA TRP A 198 -1.43 4.51 8.78
C TRP A 198 -0.40 5.62 9.05
N THR A 199 -0.25 6.63 8.19
CA THR A 199 0.68 7.73 8.47
C THR A 199 0.24 8.54 9.70
N HIS A 200 -1.06 8.61 10.01
CA HIS A 200 -1.58 9.19 11.25
C HIS A 200 -1.30 8.32 12.50
N ALA A 201 -0.87 7.06 12.36
CA ALA A 201 -0.45 6.22 13.50
C ALA A 201 0.78 6.77 14.23
N ILE A 202 1.47 7.76 13.64
CA ILE A 202 2.47 8.60 14.32
C ILE A 202 1.91 9.23 15.61
N HIS A 203 0.62 9.59 15.64
CA HIS A 203 -0.06 10.08 16.84
C HIS A 203 -0.21 9.00 17.92
N GLY A 204 -0.30 7.72 17.55
CA GLY A 204 -0.25 6.61 18.50
C GLY A 204 1.10 6.52 19.21
N VAL A 205 2.21 6.71 18.46
CA VAL A 205 3.56 6.80 19.03
C VAL A 205 3.68 8.01 19.97
N PHE A 206 3.14 9.16 19.55
CA PHE A 206 3.07 10.38 20.38
C PHE A 206 2.23 10.19 21.66
N ALA A 207 1.13 9.43 21.58
CA ALA A 207 0.24 9.15 22.70
C ALA A 207 0.86 8.19 23.72
N ILE A 208 1.61 7.16 23.29
CA ILE A 208 2.33 6.24 24.19
C ILE A 208 3.34 7.02 25.06
N ASP A 209 4.10 7.93 24.46
CA ASP A 209 5.00 8.84 25.18
C ASP A 209 4.24 9.76 26.15
N VAL A 210 3.13 10.38 25.73
CA VAL A 210 2.30 11.25 26.60
C VAL A 210 1.72 10.47 27.78
N ILE A 211 1.12 9.30 27.54
CA ILE A 211 0.54 8.43 28.59
C ILE A 211 1.62 8.03 29.60
N PHE A 212 2.83 7.73 29.13
CA PHE A 212 3.94 7.40 30.01
C PHE A 212 4.37 8.59 30.88
N ASN A 213 4.60 9.77 30.30
CA ASN A 213 4.96 10.98 31.04
C ASN A 213 3.87 11.38 32.05
N LEU A 214 2.59 11.29 31.67
CA LEU A 214 1.44 11.51 32.58
C LEU A 214 1.37 10.48 33.71
N SER A 215 1.67 9.20 33.43
CA SER A 215 1.69 8.14 34.46
C SER A 215 2.75 8.43 35.53
N ILE A 216 3.92 8.95 35.13
CA ILE A 216 4.95 9.39 36.07
C ILE A 216 4.48 10.62 36.86
N LEU A 217 3.91 11.62 36.20
CA LEU A 217 3.40 12.83 36.86
C LEU A 217 2.37 12.48 37.94
N SER A 218 1.39 11.63 37.61
CA SER A 218 0.38 11.10 38.55
C SER A 218 1.04 10.35 39.73
N PHE A 219 2.05 9.52 39.48
CA PHE A 219 2.80 8.85 40.55
C PHE A 219 3.53 9.84 41.47
N VAL A 220 4.14 10.89 40.92
CA VAL A 220 4.82 11.94 41.69
C VAL A 220 3.82 12.76 42.52
N ILE A 221 2.68 13.12 41.95
CA ILE A 221 1.58 13.82 42.63
C ILE A 221 1.04 12.96 43.79
N CYS A 222 0.68 11.70 43.54
CA CYS A 222 0.25 10.77 44.59
C CYS A 222 1.30 10.60 45.70
N ARG A 223 2.59 10.54 45.36
CA ARG A 223 3.68 10.48 46.34
C ARG A 223 3.78 11.78 47.16
N ARG A 224 3.58 12.95 46.55
CA ARG A 224 3.60 14.25 47.26
C ARG A 224 2.40 14.43 48.18
N LEU A 225 1.20 14.06 47.74
CA LEU A 225 -0.02 14.10 48.56
C LEU A 225 0.10 13.19 49.79
N ARG A 226 0.63 11.96 49.63
CA ARG A 226 0.95 11.06 50.76
C ARG A 226 2.04 11.57 51.71
N LEU A 227 2.76 12.63 51.35
CA LEU A 227 3.76 13.33 52.17
C LEU A 227 3.24 14.70 52.68
N GLY A 228 1.93 14.96 52.60
CA GLY A 228 1.32 16.21 53.09
C GLY A 228 1.60 17.44 52.23
N HIS A 229 2.01 17.26 50.97
CA HIS A 229 2.30 18.35 50.04
C HIS A 229 1.39 18.32 48.82
N ILE A 230 0.60 19.38 48.63
CA ILE A 230 -0.15 19.61 47.39
C ILE A 230 0.79 20.25 46.37
N TRP A 231 1.03 19.56 45.25
CA TRP A 231 1.77 20.05 44.09
C TRP A 231 1.26 19.35 42.84
N VAL A 232 1.13 20.10 41.74
CA VAL A 232 0.74 19.60 40.41
C VAL A 232 1.69 20.24 39.41
N GLY A 233 2.51 19.41 38.74
CA GLY A 233 3.49 19.89 37.77
C GLY A 233 2.94 20.06 36.35
N ASP A 234 3.58 20.90 35.54
CA ASP A 234 3.21 21.13 34.14
C ASP A 234 3.46 19.87 33.27
N ALA A 235 2.38 19.22 32.83
CA ALA A 235 2.46 18.08 31.92
C ALA A 235 3.12 18.44 30.57
N PHE A 236 2.83 19.61 30.00
CA PHE A 236 3.34 20.03 28.69
C PHE A 236 4.85 20.22 28.69
N SER A 237 5.42 20.58 29.84
CA SER A 237 6.86 20.73 30.00
C SER A 237 7.65 19.47 29.60
N THR A 238 7.09 18.27 29.72
CA THR A 238 7.75 17.01 29.33
C THR A 238 7.83 16.83 27.81
N ILE A 239 6.81 17.28 27.06
CA ILE A 239 6.69 17.08 25.61
C ILE A 239 7.09 18.31 24.78
N SER A 240 7.17 19.50 25.38
CA SER A 240 7.34 20.79 24.68
C SER A 240 8.52 20.83 23.69
N SER A 241 9.66 20.25 24.08
CA SER A 241 10.86 20.14 23.22
C SER A 241 10.68 19.26 21.99
N THR A 242 9.67 18.38 21.98
CA THR A 242 9.39 17.46 20.87
C THR A 242 8.35 18.02 19.89
N LEU A 243 7.52 19.00 20.29
CA LEU A 243 6.40 19.52 19.50
C LEU A 243 6.78 19.97 18.08
N LEU A 244 7.96 20.58 17.93
CA LEU A 244 8.48 21.00 16.63
C LEU A 244 8.77 19.82 15.69
N TYR A 245 9.32 18.72 16.22
CA TYR A 245 9.51 17.48 15.45
C TYR A 245 8.17 16.78 15.18
N ARG A 246 7.23 16.80 16.12
CA ARG A 246 5.88 16.23 15.93
C ARG A 246 5.16 16.89 14.75
N GLY A 247 5.14 18.23 14.71
CA GLY A 247 4.54 18.98 13.60
C GLY A 247 5.20 18.72 12.24
N ILE A 248 6.54 18.69 12.17
CA ILE A 248 7.25 18.39 10.91
C ILE A 248 6.98 16.95 10.44
N LEU A 249 6.98 15.97 11.35
CA LEU A 249 6.65 14.59 11.02
C LEU A 249 5.20 14.45 10.53
N VAL A 250 4.25 15.15 11.14
CA VAL A 250 2.84 15.18 10.72
C VAL A 250 2.67 15.82 9.33
N ILE A 251 3.45 16.85 8.99
CA ILE A 251 3.47 17.43 7.63
C ILE A 251 3.98 16.39 6.63
N VAL A 252 5.07 15.68 6.93
CA VAL A 252 5.59 14.60 6.06
C VAL A 252 4.59 13.44 5.93
N CYS A 253 3.90 13.08 7.02
CA CYS A 253 2.83 12.08 7.02
C CYS A 253 1.63 12.50 6.16
N ASN A 254 1.32 13.81 6.11
CA ASN A 254 0.30 14.38 5.24
C ASN A 254 0.74 14.41 3.77
N GLU A 255 1.98 14.81 3.46
CA GLU A 255 2.53 14.73 2.11
C GLU A 255 2.46 13.29 1.56
N LEU A 256 2.82 12.30 2.38
CA LEU A 256 2.71 10.87 2.04
C LEU A 256 1.25 10.41 1.84
N ASN A 257 0.32 10.83 2.71
CA ASN A 257 -1.13 10.62 2.57
C ASN A 257 -1.74 11.40 1.39
N GLY A 258 -0.97 12.29 0.74
CA GLY A 258 -1.48 13.17 -0.31
C GLY A 258 -2.48 14.22 0.21
N PHE A 259 -2.33 14.66 1.46
CA PHE A 259 -3.27 15.52 2.21
C PHE A 259 -4.73 15.05 2.14
N TRP A 260 -4.98 13.75 1.93
CA TRP A 260 -6.33 13.24 1.71
C TRP A 260 -7.22 13.52 2.91
N THR A 261 -6.73 13.23 4.11
CA THR A 261 -7.42 13.46 5.39
C THR A 261 -7.77 14.93 5.63
N ILE A 262 -6.85 15.86 5.39
CA ILE A 262 -7.13 17.31 5.48
C ILE A 262 -8.10 17.76 4.37
N THR A 263 -7.93 17.29 3.13
CA THR A 263 -8.80 17.64 2.00
C THR A 263 -10.26 17.24 2.26
N LYS A 264 -10.50 16.03 2.81
CA LYS A 264 -11.84 15.57 3.21
C LYS A 264 -12.50 16.54 4.21
N MET A 265 -11.77 17.06 5.20
CA MET A 265 -12.30 18.08 6.12
C MET A 265 -12.58 19.41 5.41
N CYS A 266 -11.68 19.86 4.53
CA CYS A 266 -11.85 21.15 3.85
C CYS A 266 -13.06 21.16 2.91
N THR A 267 -13.32 20.07 2.18
CA THR A 267 -14.53 19.97 1.35
C THR A 267 -15.79 19.92 2.21
N SER A 268 -15.82 19.12 3.28
CA SER A 268 -16.97 19.04 4.21
C SER A 268 -17.38 20.38 4.82
N ILE A 269 -16.41 21.21 5.23
CA ILE A 269 -16.70 22.58 5.68
C ILE A 269 -17.15 23.46 4.51
N GLY A 270 -16.60 23.28 3.31
CA GLY A 270 -17.03 23.98 2.10
C GLY A 270 -18.46 23.67 1.69
N ASP A 271 -18.89 22.41 1.81
CA ASP A 271 -20.27 21.95 1.58
C ASP A 271 -21.21 22.63 2.58
N THR A 272 -20.83 22.61 3.87
CA THR A 272 -21.55 23.30 4.96
C THR A 272 -21.66 24.81 4.74
N ILE A 273 -20.61 25.45 4.21
CA ILE A 273 -20.56 26.88 3.85
C ILE A 273 -21.43 27.25 2.63
N SER A 274 -21.87 26.24 1.89
CA SER A 274 -22.54 26.40 0.59
C SER A 274 -23.98 25.88 0.59
N ASP A 275 -24.48 25.41 1.73
CA ASP A 275 -25.77 24.73 1.90
C ASP A 275 -25.91 23.47 1.01
N LEU A 276 -24.81 22.72 0.87
CA LEU A 276 -24.71 21.49 0.08
C LEU A 276 -24.69 20.24 0.97
N HIS A 277 -24.89 19.06 0.36
CA HIS A 277 -24.79 17.76 1.03
C HIS A 277 -23.40 17.56 1.64
N VAL A 278 -23.33 17.56 2.98
CA VAL A 278 -22.07 17.59 3.73
C VAL A 278 -21.41 16.22 3.74
N ILE A 279 -20.27 16.12 3.10
CA ILE A 279 -19.53 14.87 2.99
C ILE A 279 -18.83 14.47 4.30
N PHE A 280 -18.74 13.16 4.52
CA PHE A 280 -18.22 12.59 5.76
C PHE A 280 -16.68 12.64 5.84
N TYR A 281 -16.13 12.81 7.05
CA TYR A 281 -14.71 12.66 7.37
C TYR A 281 -14.53 12.17 8.81
N LYS A 282 -13.29 11.87 9.20
CA LYS A 282 -12.93 11.57 10.60
C LYS A 282 -12.29 12.82 11.24
N PRO A 283 -13.05 13.63 12.00
CA PRO A 283 -12.55 14.89 12.54
C PRO A 283 -11.39 14.70 13.52
N GLU A 284 -11.29 13.54 14.17
CA GLU A 284 -10.28 13.22 15.19
C GLU A 284 -8.87 13.16 14.60
N LEU A 285 -8.72 12.59 13.40
CA LEU A 285 -7.43 12.52 12.69
C LEU A 285 -6.95 13.92 12.28
N VAL A 286 -7.88 14.72 11.74
CA VAL A 286 -7.59 16.08 11.25
C VAL A 286 -7.34 17.05 12.42
N HIS A 287 -8.06 16.89 13.53
CA HIS A 287 -7.82 17.61 14.78
C HIS A 287 -6.41 17.32 15.31
N ALA A 288 -6.03 16.05 15.45
CA ALA A 288 -4.70 15.65 15.91
C ALA A 288 -3.58 16.16 14.99
N ASP A 289 -3.75 16.05 13.67
CA ASP A 289 -2.81 16.58 12.68
C ASP A 289 -2.64 18.11 12.81
N LEU A 290 -3.75 18.85 12.72
CA LEU A 290 -3.71 20.32 12.77
C LEU A 290 -3.28 20.84 14.13
N LEU A 291 -3.59 20.16 15.23
CA LEU A 291 -3.13 20.48 16.58
C LEU A 291 -1.60 20.34 16.67
N ALA A 292 -1.03 19.24 16.15
CA ALA A 292 0.42 19.04 16.14
C ALA A 292 1.15 20.12 15.29
N VAL A 293 0.56 20.50 14.15
CA VAL A 293 1.08 21.59 13.30
C VAL A 293 0.91 22.96 13.96
N TYR A 294 -0.22 23.23 14.61
CA TYR A 294 -0.49 24.48 15.32
C TYR A 294 0.46 24.66 16.51
N LEU A 295 0.63 23.62 17.35
CA LEU A 295 1.57 23.65 18.47
C LEU A 295 3.03 23.78 18.01
N CYS A 296 3.39 23.22 16.85
CA CYS A 296 4.67 23.47 16.20
C CYS A 296 4.83 24.95 15.81
N LEU A 297 3.83 25.54 15.13
CA LEU A 297 3.80 26.97 14.80
C LEU A 297 3.87 27.88 16.04
N THR A 298 3.07 27.60 17.08
CA THR A 298 3.11 28.32 18.36
C THR A 298 4.48 28.19 19.04
N THR A 299 5.11 27.03 18.96
CA THR A 299 6.48 26.80 19.47
C THR A 299 7.50 27.63 18.66
N VAL A 300 7.42 27.67 17.33
CA VAL A 300 8.27 28.51 16.48
C VAL A 300 8.09 30.00 16.83
N LEU A 301 6.85 30.49 16.96
CA LEU A 301 6.56 31.86 17.40
C LEU A 301 7.13 32.15 18.79
N SER A 302 7.01 31.21 19.73
CA SER A 302 7.58 31.32 21.08
C SER A 302 9.11 31.47 21.06
N TYR A 303 9.82 30.67 20.25
CA TYR A 303 11.27 30.79 20.09
C TYR A 303 11.70 32.08 19.35
N LEU A 304 10.99 32.47 18.29
CA LEU A 304 11.27 33.70 17.53
C LEU A 304 11.06 34.95 18.39
N THR A 305 9.94 35.01 19.11
CA THR A 305 9.61 36.13 20.00
C THR A 305 10.41 36.10 21.31
N ARG A 306 11.00 34.95 21.67
CA ARG A 306 11.68 34.68 22.96
C ARG A 306 10.75 34.85 24.16
N GLU A 307 9.52 34.36 24.04
CA GLU A 307 8.52 34.36 25.12
C GLU A 307 7.79 33.02 25.22
N ARG A 308 7.57 32.53 26.44
CA ARG A 308 6.77 31.31 26.67
C ARG A 308 5.31 31.57 26.33
N VAL A 309 4.67 30.61 25.65
CA VAL A 309 3.23 30.60 25.45
C VAL A 309 2.63 29.59 26.42
N ASP A 310 1.61 29.98 27.17
CA ASP A 310 0.95 29.07 28.09
C ASP A 310 0.19 27.97 27.34
N PRO A 311 0.30 26.68 27.73
CA PRO A 311 -0.38 25.58 27.06
C PRO A 311 -1.89 25.70 27.05
N LEU A 312 -2.50 26.24 28.12
CA LEU A 312 -3.95 26.44 28.15
C LEU A 312 -4.37 27.50 27.13
N LEU A 313 -3.56 28.56 26.95
CA LEU A 313 -3.81 29.56 25.90
C LEU A 313 -3.64 28.94 24.51
N ALA A 314 -2.55 28.21 24.26
CA ALA A 314 -2.27 27.61 22.96
C ALA A 314 -3.34 26.57 22.55
N PHE A 315 -3.83 25.77 23.51
CA PHE A 315 -4.97 24.88 23.27
C PHE A 315 -6.27 25.65 23.11
N ALA A 316 -6.58 26.63 23.98
CA ALA A 316 -7.81 27.40 23.85
C ALA A 316 -7.90 28.14 22.50
N THR A 317 -6.80 28.71 21.98
CA THR A 317 -6.82 29.36 20.67
C THR A 317 -6.92 28.36 19.51
N PHE A 318 -6.39 27.13 19.66
CA PHE A 318 -6.64 26.06 18.70
C PHE A 318 -8.08 25.54 18.75
N GLU A 319 -8.63 25.24 19.93
CA GLU A 319 -9.99 24.71 20.09
C GLU A 319 -11.06 25.77 19.77
N LEU A 320 -10.78 27.07 19.92
CA LEU A 320 -11.61 28.14 19.36
C LEU A 320 -11.55 28.12 17.82
N GLY A 321 -10.35 27.97 17.25
CA GLY A 321 -10.12 27.87 15.81
C GLY A 321 -10.80 26.66 15.16
N TRP A 322 -10.78 25.53 15.87
CA TRP A 322 -11.40 24.28 15.46
C TRP A 322 -12.91 24.26 15.74
N GLY A 323 -13.34 24.73 16.91
CA GLY A 323 -14.74 24.81 17.30
C GLY A 323 -15.56 25.65 16.32
N TYR A 324 -15.09 26.88 16.06
CA TYR A 324 -15.73 27.84 15.15
C TYR A 324 -15.16 27.79 13.71
N ARG A 325 -14.68 26.63 13.25
CA ARG A 325 -14.01 26.48 11.95
C ARG A 325 -14.85 26.84 10.73
N VAL A 326 -16.19 26.85 10.86
CA VAL A 326 -17.12 27.23 9.79
C VAL A 326 -17.31 28.75 9.79
N GLU A 327 -17.62 29.30 10.96
CA GLU A 327 -17.90 30.71 11.23
C GLU A 327 -16.65 31.58 11.05
N LEU A 328 -15.46 31.05 11.34
CA LEU A 328 -14.18 31.73 11.09
C LEU A 328 -13.91 31.95 9.60
N ALA A 329 -14.60 31.26 8.68
CA ALA A 329 -14.52 31.60 7.26
C ALA A 329 -15.23 32.92 6.92
N ASP A 330 -16.29 33.30 7.64
CA ASP A 330 -17.06 34.53 7.39
C ASP A 330 -16.26 35.81 7.66
N PHE A 331 -15.33 35.75 8.63
CA PHE A 331 -14.39 36.84 8.90
C PHE A 331 -13.39 37.08 7.75
N PHE A 332 -13.29 36.16 6.78
CA PHE A 332 -12.41 36.26 5.62
C PHE A 332 -13.17 36.05 4.30
N PRO A 333 -13.93 37.04 3.80
CA PRO A 333 -14.79 36.90 2.62
C PRO A 333 -14.10 36.36 1.35
N VAL A 334 -12.80 36.65 1.16
CA VAL A 334 -12.00 36.10 0.06
C VAL A 334 -11.79 34.60 0.22
N LEU A 335 -11.48 34.13 1.44
CA LEU A 335 -11.30 32.71 1.73
C LEU A 335 -12.64 31.96 1.65
N ARG A 336 -13.72 32.51 2.23
CA ARG A 336 -15.07 31.94 2.08
C ARG A 336 -15.48 31.83 0.60
N LYS A 337 -15.16 32.83 -0.24
CA LYS A 337 -15.42 32.76 -1.69
C LYS A 337 -14.65 31.61 -2.34
N HIS A 338 -13.35 31.45 -2.07
CA HIS A 338 -12.57 30.33 -2.62
C HIS A 338 -13.10 28.97 -2.17
N ILE A 339 -13.43 28.82 -0.89
CA ILE A 339 -14.00 27.61 -0.31
C ILE A 339 -15.36 27.27 -0.96
N ARG A 340 -16.28 28.24 -1.06
CA ARG A 340 -17.60 28.07 -1.69
C ARG A 340 -17.49 27.75 -3.17
N SER A 341 -16.64 28.45 -3.92
CA SER A 341 -16.42 28.16 -5.35
C SER A 341 -15.81 26.78 -5.58
N PHE A 342 -15.01 26.26 -4.65
CA PHE A 342 -14.53 24.88 -4.71
C PHE A 342 -15.67 23.88 -4.51
N ALA A 343 -16.42 24.00 -3.40
CA ALA A 343 -17.49 23.05 -3.06
C ALA A 343 -18.58 22.98 -4.13
N ILE A 344 -19.02 24.12 -4.67
CA ILE A 344 -19.99 24.17 -5.78
C ILE A 344 -19.47 23.42 -7.01
N ALA A 345 -18.20 23.57 -7.38
CA ALA A 345 -17.63 22.81 -8.50
C ALA A 345 -17.57 21.30 -8.20
N ASP A 346 -17.17 20.93 -6.97
CA ASP A 346 -17.04 19.54 -6.51
C ASP A 346 -18.32 18.70 -6.68
N THR A 347 -19.50 19.32 -6.54
CA THR A 347 -20.81 18.66 -6.79
C THR A 347 -20.97 18.13 -8.21
N THR A 348 -20.37 18.80 -9.20
CA THR A 348 -20.54 18.49 -10.63
C THR A 348 -19.38 17.70 -11.23
N ASN A 349 -18.23 17.64 -10.56
CA ASN A 349 -17.05 16.87 -10.98
C ASN A 349 -17.31 15.36 -11.16
N GLY A 350 -18.37 14.82 -10.55
CA GLY A 350 -18.77 13.42 -10.72
C GLY A 350 -19.67 13.14 -11.93
N LEU A 351 -20.13 14.18 -12.62
CA LEU A 351 -20.92 14.03 -13.85
C LEU A 351 -20.00 13.50 -14.95
N LEU A 352 -20.31 12.33 -15.50
CA LEU A 352 -19.42 11.68 -16.45
C LEU A 352 -19.17 12.57 -17.68
N ASP A 353 -17.90 12.82 -18.00
CA ASP A 353 -17.51 13.49 -19.23
C ASP A 353 -17.53 12.53 -20.42
N THR A 354 -18.14 13.01 -21.50
CA THR A 354 -18.69 12.23 -22.60
C THR A 354 -18.35 12.94 -23.89
N SER A 355 -17.94 12.22 -24.94
CA SER A 355 -17.69 12.82 -26.25
C SER A 355 -18.92 13.57 -26.80
N PRO A 356 -18.74 14.58 -27.68
CA PRO A 356 -19.83 15.31 -28.32
C PRO A 356 -20.79 14.45 -29.17
N GLY A 357 -20.46 13.18 -29.41
CA GLY A 357 -21.38 12.17 -29.96
C GLY A 357 -22.30 11.60 -28.88
N LEU A 358 -21.73 10.97 -27.85
CA LEU A 358 -22.50 10.40 -26.73
C LEU A 358 -23.37 11.45 -26.02
N ALA A 359 -22.88 12.68 -25.88
CA ALA A 359 -23.60 13.80 -25.28
C ALA A 359 -24.87 14.26 -26.06
N LYS A 360 -25.10 13.74 -27.27
CA LYS A 360 -26.33 14.01 -28.06
C LYS A 360 -27.42 12.94 -27.88
N LEU A 361 -27.07 11.75 -27.40
CA LEU A 361 -28.03 10.63 -27.26
C LEU A 361 -29.10 10.90 -26.19
N SER A 362 -28.72 11.60 -25.12
CA SER A 362 -29.61 11.95 -24.02
C SER A 362 -29.20 13.26 -23.36
N PRO A 363 -30.15 14.08 -22.89
CA PRO A 363 -29.85 15.21 -22.01
C PRO A 363 -29.46 14.77 -20.58
N MET A 364 -29.70 13.50 -20.21
CA MET A 364 -29.33 12.95 -18.90
C MET A 364 -27.87 12.49 -18.88
N LYS A 365 -27.21 12.64 -17.72
CA LYS A 365 -25.86 12.15 -17.46
C LYS A 365 -25.85 11.16 -16.29
N LEU A 366 -24.86 10.26 -16.26
CA LEU A 366 -24.47 9.53 -15.06
C LEU A 366 -23.74 10.47 -14.09
N LEU A 367 -24.04 10.34 -12.79
CA LEU A 367 -23.20 10.79 -11.68
C LEU A 367 -22.54 9.53 -11.11
N THR A 368 -21.22 9.52 -10.99
CA THR A 368 -20.46 8.38 -10.43
C THR A 368 -19.27 8.86 -9.59
N ALA A 369 -18.56 7.92 -8.97
CA ALA A 369 -17.35 8.20 -8.22
C ALA A 369 -16.19 8.60 -9.15
N TYR A 370 -15.53 9.72 -8.87
CA TYR A 370 -14.57 10.35 -9.79
C TYR A 370 -13.15 10.54 -9.22
N PRO A 371 -12.11 10.56 -10.06
CA PRO A 371 -10.74 10.83 -9.61
C PRO A 371 -10.57 12.31 -9.24
N PHE A 372 -10.05 12.58 -8.05
CA PHE A 372 -9.86 13.92 -7.53
C PHE A 372 -8.62 14.59 -8.17
N GLN A 373 -8.84 15.31 -9.28
CA GLN A 373 -7.79 15.94 -10.09
C GLN A 373 -7.49 17.41 -9.75
N MET A 374 -8.35 18.08 -8.97
CA MET A 374 -8.19 19.51 -8.69
C MET A 374 -7.00 19.83 -7.77
N ASN A 375 -6.34 20.96 -8.02
CA ASN A 375 -5.29 21.46 -7.14
C ASN A 375 -5.88 21.88 -5.77
N ARG A 376 -5.68 21.03 -4.77
CA ARG A 376 -6.14 21.22 -3.38
C ARG A 376 -5.43 22.35 -2.61
N ALA A 377 -4.26 22.82 -3.06
CA ALA A 377 -3.44 23.74 -2.26
C ALA A 377 -4.16 25.07 -1.89
N PRO A 378 -4.94 25.72 -2.77
CA PRO A 378 -5.70 26.93 -2.40
C PRO A 378 -6.82 26.67 -1.39
N LEU A 379 -7.54 25.54 -1.53
CA LEU A 379 -8.60 25.14 -0.60
C LEU A 379 -8.02 24.87 0.80
N VAL A 380 -7.01 24.01 0.88
CA VAL A 380 -6.35 23.64 2.15
C VAL A 380 -5.73 24.86 2.81
N SER A 381 -5.04 25.72 2.04
CA SER A 381 -4.46 26.96 2.58
C SER A 381 -5.52 27.90 3.13
N SER A 382 -6.63 28.10 2.39
CA SER A 382 -7.74 28.96 2.84
C SER A 382 -8.36 28.45 4.14
N MET A 383 -8.60 27.15 4.25
CA MET A 383 -9.21 26.55 5.43
C MET A 383 -8.27 26.59 6.64
N VAL A 384 -7.00 26.23 6.47
CA VAL A 384 -6.00 26.26 7.55
C VAL A 384 -5.74 27.69 8.03
N ILE A 385 -5.74 28.70 7.15
CA ILE A 385 -5.64 30.11 7.56
C ILE A 385 -6.84 30.54 8.40
N SER A 386 -8.08 30.19 8.01
CA SER A 386 -9.27 30.48 8.81
C SER A 386 -9.21 29.81 10.19
N ILE A 387 -8.92 28.50 10.24
CA ILE A 387 -8.82 27.73 11.50
C ILE A 387 -7.70 28.25 12.40
N PHE A 388 -6.54 28.63 11.84
CA PHE A 388 -5.40 29.11 12.63
C PHE A 388 -5.50 30.60 13.00
N SER A 389 -6.48 31.35 12.48
CA SER A 389 -6.61 32.79 12.72
C SER A 389 -6.62 33.24 14.20
N PRO A 390 -7.12 32.47 15.19
CA PRO A 390 -7.02 32.85 16.61
C PRO A 390 -5.58 32.86 17.16
N ILE A 391 -4.56 32.45 16.40
CA ILE A 391 -3.14 32.64 16.74
C ILE A 391 -2.78 34.13 16.93
N VAL A 392 -3.59 35.05 16.38
CA VAL A 392 -3.50 36.50 16.66
C VAL A 392 -3.69 36.80 18.16
N LEU A 393 -4.49 36.01 18.89
CA LEU A 393 -4.66 36.16 20.34
C LEU A 393 -3.38 35.74 21.10
N VAL A 394 -2.66 34.73 20.60
CA VAL A 394 -1.34 34.35 21.13
C VAL A 394 -0.32 35.47 20.89
N LEU A 395 -0.33 36.09 19.70
CA LEU A 395 0.53 37.23 19.41
C LEU A 395 0.20 38.45 20.28
N ALA A 396 -1.10 38.75 20.49
CA ALA A 396 -1.54 39.81 21.38
C ALA A 396 -1.11 39.56 22.84
N TYR A 397 -1.21 38.32 23.33
CA TYR A 397 -0.72 37.90 24.64
C TYR A 397 0.81 38.07 24.78
N ILE A 398 1.58 37.67 23.77
CA ILE A 398 3.05 37.88 23.74
C ILE A 398 3.40 39.37 23.77
N VAL A 399 2.65 40.21 23.03
CA VAL A 399 2.85 41.67 23.05
C VAL A 399 2.50 42.26 24.42
N ALA A 400 1.37 41.87 25.02
CA ALA A 400 0.97 42.31 26.36
C ALA A 400 2.00 41.90 27.43
N GLN A 401 2.51 40.66 27.40
CA GLN A 401 3.58 40.22 28.29
C GLN A 401 4.89 41.01 28.13
N LYS A 402 5.19 41.51 26.92
CA LYS A 402 6.36 42.35 26.69
C LYS A 402 6.18 43.78 27.17
N ILE A 403 4.98 44.33 27.05
CA ILE A 403 4.64 45.68 27.54
C ILE A 403 4.71 45.70 29.07
N THR A 404 4.03 44.78 29.77
CA THR A 404 4.02 44.75 31.24
C THR A 404 5.43 44.61 31.83
N ARG A 405 6.26 43.72 31.27
CA ARG A 405 7.68 43.58 31.69
C ARG A 405 8.58 44.75 31.29
N TYR A 406 8.13 45.64 30.41
CA TYR A 406 8.83 46.89 30.11
C TYR A 406 8.45 47.98 31.11
N GLU A 407 7.18 48.03 31.53
CA GLU A 407 6.68 48.94 32.59
C GLU A 407 7.19 48.56 33.99
N ASP A 408 7.41 47.27 34.26
CA ASP A 408 8.07 46.77 35.48
C ASP A 408 9.55 47.21 35.64
N ARG A 409 10.12 47.90 34.64
CA ARG A 409 11.36 48.66 34.84
C ARG A 409 11.03 50.01 35.48
N PRO A 410 11.43 50.26 36.75
CA PRO A 410 11.03 51.48 37.44
C PRO A 410 11.67 52.72 36.79
N SER A 411 10.86 53.48 36.04
CA SER A 411 11.18 54.83 35.59
C SER A 411 11.51 55.73 36.77
N ALA A 412 12.64 56.43 36.70
CA ALA A 412 13.24 57.10 37.84
C ALA A 412 12.66 58.51 38.11
N HIS A 413 11.40 58.61 38.56
CA HIS A 413 10.85 59.77 39.29
C HIS A 413 9.62 59.36 40.12
N GLY A 414 9.52 59.74 41.40
CA GLY A 414 8.34 59.49 42.23
C GLY A 414 8.60 59.40 43.75
N MET A 415 8.17 60.41 44.51
CA MET A 415 8.53 60.62 45.92
C MET A 415 7.81 59.70 46.93
N GLY A 416 8.47 58.61 47.33
CA GLY A 416 8.62 58.12 48.72
C GLY A 416 7.40 57.84 49.65
N ARG A 417 7.33 56.58 50.13
CA ARG A 417 7.22 56.27 51.58
C ARG A 417 7.82 54.90 51.94
N ARG A 418 8.34 54.79 53.17
CA ARG A 418 9.28 53.73 53.63
C ARG A 418 8.67 52.32 53.76
N ARG A 419 9.38 51.30 53.25
CA ARG A 419 9.92 50.19 54.07
C ARG A 419 11.06 49.43 53.37
N SER A 420 12.02 48.95 54.17
CA SER A 420 13.16 48.08 53.81
C SER A 420 13.91 48.33 52.48
N SER A 421 14.92 49.20 52.53
CA SER A 421 16.10 49.03 51.68
C SER A 421 16.86 47.74 52.08
N GLY A 422 17.47 47.05 51.12
CA GLY A 422 18.25 45.81 51.39
C GLY A 422 18.49 44.91 50.18
N TYR A 423 17.62 44.94 49.17
CA TYR A 423 17.76 44.16 47.93
C TYR A 423 17.80 45.08 46.69
N LYS A 424 18.99 45.62 46.35
CA LYS A 424 19.41 46.08 45.00
C LYS A 424 20.84 46.63 44.98
N ALA A 425 21.81 45.76 45.24
CA ALA A 425 23.23 45.97 44.91
C ALA A 425 23.83 44.62 44.51
N GLY A 426 24.50 44.52 43.35
CA GLY A 426 25.10 43.28 42.85
C GLY A 426 24.23 42.40 41.92
N LEU A 427 23.27 42.97 41.18
CA LEU A 427 22.35 42.20 40.31
C LEU A 427 22.71 42.28 38.80
N GLN A 428 24.01 42.23 38.49
CA GLN A 428 24.53 42.28 37.11
C GLN A 428 25.50 41.14 36.74
N GLN A 429 25.69 40.18 37.66
CA GLN A 429 26.35 38.91 37.40
C GLN A 429 25.47 37.82 38.03
N ILE A 430 25.00 36.87 37.21
CA ILE A 430 24.08 35.82 37.65
C ILE A 430 24.88 34.53 37.76
N ASP A 431 25.17 34.11 38.99
CA ASP A 431 25.71 32.78 39.24
C ASP A 431 24.68 31.71 38.83
N LEU A 432 25.15 30.68 38.13
CA LEU A 432 24.34 29.53 37.75
C LEU A 432 23.92 28.76 39.00
N THR A 433 22.66 28.31 39.07
CA THR A 433 22.25 27.41 40.16
C THR A 433 23.01 26.08 40.06
N SER A 434 23.20 25.37 41.18
CA SER A 434 23.87 24.06 41.18
C SER A 434 23.18 23.02 40.27
N PHE A 435 21.88 23.18 40.02
CA PHE A 435 21.15 22.42 39.00
C PHE A 435 21.60 22.78 37.57
N GLU A 436 21.65 24.08 37.23
CA GLU A 436 22.09 24.53 35.90
C GLU A 436 23.55 24.18 35.60
N ALA A 437 24.43 24.26 36.61
CA ALA A 437 25.82 23.83 36.50
C ALA A 437 25.95 22.31 36.27
N ALA A 438 25.22 21.49 37.04
CA ALA A 438 25.31 20.03 36.94
C ALA A 438 24.62 19.43 35.70
N THR A 439 23.54 20.04 35.21
CA THR A 439 22.73 19.51 34.08
C THR A 439 22.99 20.18 32.74
N GLY A 440 23.51 21.42 32.75
CA GLY A 440 23.67 22.28 31.58
C GLY A 440 22.37 22.94 31.06
N SER A 441 21.20 22.71 31.69
CA SER A 441 19.91 23.25 31.20
C SER A 441 19.65 24.68 31.71
N ALA A 442 19.97 25.69 30.89
CA ALA A 442 19.78 27.10 31.25
C ALA A 442 18.29 27.48 31.39
N LEU A 443 17.79 27.54 32.63
CA LEU A 443 16.35 27.62 32.96
C LEU A 443 15.66 28.82 32.29
N ARG A 444 16.34 29.97 32.28
CA ARG A 444 15.85 31.24 31.71
C ARG A 444 15.80 31.28 30.18
N LYS A 445 16.46 30.35 29.46
CA LYS A 445 16.47 30.28 27.98
C LYS A 445 15.45 29.29 27.42
N ARG A 446 14.61 28.69 28.27
CA ARG A 446 13.58 27.73 27.85
C ARG A 446 12.31 28.45 27.37
N TYR A 447 12.12 28.43 26.06
CA TYR A 447 10.92 28.86 25.33
C TYR A 447 10.19 27.63 24.76
N GLY A 448 9.02 27.83 24.17
CA GLY A 448 8.08 26.81 23.73
C GLY A 448 6.70 26.98 24.38
N VAL A 449 5.80 26.04 24.09
CA VAL A 449 4.50 25.91 24.77
C VAL A 449 4.73 25.24 26.13
N VAL A 450 4.76 26.04 27.20
CA VAL A 450 5.17 25.69 28.59
C VAL A 450 4.53 26.68 29.55
N THR A 451 4.02 26.24 30.72
CA THR A 451 3.33 27.14 31.65
C THR A 451 4.22 28.26 32.21
N GLY A 452 3.58 29.34 32.65
CA GLY A 452 4.24 30.46 33.33
C GLY A 452 4.66 30.13 34.77
N TYR A 453 5.81 29.48 34.97
CA TYR A 453 6.42 29.24 36.28
C TYR A 453 7.64 30.13 36.57
N GLU A 454 7.82 30.51 37.84
CA GLU A 454 9.05 31.13 38.33
C GLU A 454 10.23 30.16 38.18
N ASN A 455 11.33 30.60 37.57
CA ASN A 455 12.51 29.74 37.37
C ASN A 455 13.36 29.58 38.65
N TYR A 456 13.29 30.56 39.56
CA TYR A 456 14.19 30.69 40.70
C TYR A 456 13.43 31.20 41.92
N ILE A 457 13.73 30.64 43.10
CA ILE A 457 13.30 31.16 44.41
C ILE A 457 14.52 31.54 45.25
N MET A 458 14.42 32.65 45.97
CA MET A 458 15.46 33.11 46.89
C MET A 458 15.19 32.60 48.30
N ARG A 459 16.08 31.75 48.83
CA ARG A 459 16.00 31.23 50.21
C ARG A 459 17.36 31.31 50.87
N ASN A 460 17.43 31.87 52.09
CA ASN A 460 18.66 32.04 52.87
C ASN A 460 19.82 32.71 52.08
N LYS A 461 19.50 33.73 51.26
CA LYS A 461 20.41 34.43 50.31
C LYS A 461 20.98 33.57 49.17
N GLN A 462 20.51 32.34 48.98
CA GLN A 462 20.86 31.49 47.83
C GLN A 462 19.75 31.49 46.79
N VAL A 463 20.15 31.52 45.51
CA VAL A 463 19.27 31.28 44.36
C VAL A 463 19.08 29.78 44.21
N LEU A 464 17.84 29.29 44.28
CA LEU A 464 17.49 27.89 44.09
C LEU A 464 16.54 27.74 42.90
N ALA A 465 16.75 26.73 42.06
CA ALA A 465 15.79 26.36 41.03
C ALA A 465 14.48 25.87 41.67
N THR A 466 13.33 26.26 41.11
CA THR A 466 12.02 25.76 41.56
C THR A 466 11.83 24.29 41.17
N ILE A 467 10.93 23.58 41.86
CA ILE A 467 10.56 22.21 41.46
C ILE A 467 9.97 22.18 40.05
N ASP A 468 9.25 23.22 39.66
CA ASP A 468 8.63 23.38 38.35
C ASP A 468 9.65 23.71 37.26
N ALA A 469 10.74 24.41 37.59
CA ALA A 469 11.88 24.58 36.69
C ALA A 469 12.69 23.28 36.50
N ILE A 470 12.88 22.50 37.57
CA ILE A 470 13.59 21.21 37.55
C ILE A 470 12.79 20.17 36.75
N TYR A 471 11.52 19.97 37.12
CA TYR A 471 10.58 19.10 36.40
C TYR A 471 10.40 19.58 34.96
N GLY A 472 10.25 20.90 34.79
CA GLY A 472 10.06 21.52 33.50
C GLY A 472 11.18 21.25 32.52
N ASN A 473 12.44 21.21 32.97
CA ASN A 473 13.59 20.89 32.12
C ASN A 473 13.81 19.37 31.91
N GLY A 474 12.83 18.53 32.28
CA GLY A 474 12.83 17.08 32.02
C GLY A 474 13.49 16.23 33.10
N PHE A 475 13.49 16.67 34.36
CA PHE A 475 14.16 15.97 35.47
C PHE A 475 13.28 15.71 36.69
N LEU A 476 13.45 14.56 37.34
CA LEU A 476 12.65 14.09 38.47
C LEU A 476 13.49 13.68 39.67
N VAL A 477 13.08 14.13 40.87
CA VAL A 477 13.76 13.79 42.13
C VAL A 477 13.32 12.43 42.66
N ALA A 478 14.09 11.39 42.33
CA ALA A 478 13.91 10.05 42.85
C ALA A 478 14.44 9.92 44.29
N ASN A 479 13.51 9.66 45.21
CA ASN A 479 13.77 9.29 46.61
C ASN A 479 14.59 10.31 47.43
N GLY A 480 14.62 11.58 47.02
CA GLY A 480 15.40 12.64 47.69
C GLY A 480 16.93 12.47 47.61
N LYS A 481 17.42 11.47 46.86
CA LYS A 481 18.84 11.12 46.71
C LYS A 481 19.33 11.23 45.28
N PHE A 482 18.43 11.11 44.30
CA PHE A 482 18.78 11.07 42.89
C PHE A 482 17.88 11.98 42.05
N LEU A 483 18.42 12.46 40.93
CA LEU A 483 17.75 13.27 39.91
C LEU A 483 17.84 12.51 38.57
N VAL A 484 16.70 12.07 38.04
CA VAL A 484 16.55 11.20 36.85
C VAL A 484 16.01 12.02 35.69
N ALA A 485 16.45 11.79 34.46
CA ALA A 485 15.78 12.37 33.28
C ALA A 485 14.45 11.64 32.98
N THR A 486 13.39 12.36 32.61
CA THR A 486 12.07 11.78 32.31
C THR A 486 12.11 10.81 31.12
N GLN A 487 12.83 11.20 30.06
CA GLN A 487 13.03 10.41 28.84
C GLN A 487 13.71 9.04 29.10
N ASP A 488 14.54 8.93 30.15
CA ASP A 488 15.26 7.68 30.45
C ASP A 488 14.35 6.65 31.16
N LEU A 489 13.13 7.02 31.53
CA LEU A 489 12.33 6.26 32.50
C LEU A 489 11.54 5.10 31.84
N ILE A 490 11.25 5.12 30.53
CA ILE A 490 10.74 3.92 29.81
C ILE A 490 11.83 2.83 29.80
N PRO A 491 13.08 3.11 29.34
CA PRO A 491 14.20 2.19 29.54
C PRO A 491 14.40 1.79 31.01
N LEU A 492 14.24 2.74 31.92
CA LEU A 492 14.06 2.60 33.38
C LEU A 492 13.30 1.33 33.81
N VAL A 493 12.04 1.27 33.40
CA VAL A 493 11.09 0.23 33.80
C VAL A 493 11.34 -1.07 33.04
N LEU A 494 11.56 -0.99 31.72
CA LEU A 494 11.79 -2.16 30.87
C LEU A 494 13.09 -2.90 31.24
N MET A 495 14.17 -2.21 31.61
CA MET A 495 15.40 -2.85 32.11
C MET A 495 15.18 -3.62 33.42
N LYS A 496 14.20 -3.20 34.23
CA LYS A 496 13.86 -3.86 35.50
C LYS A 496 12.89 -5.03 35.33
N LEU A 497 12.01 -4.99 34.33
CA LEU A 497 11.09 -6.08 33.99
C LEU A 497 11.77 -7.21 33.19
N SER A 498 12.69 -6.87 32.29
CA SER A 498 13.40 -7.84 31.44
C SER A 498 14.68 -8.40 32.07
N HIS A 499 15.17 -7.79 33.16
CA HIS A 499 16.51 -8.01 33.73
C HIS A 499 17.69 -7.74 32.78
N ILE A 500 17.45 -7.25 31.56
CA ILE A 500 18.46 -7.00 30.52
C ILE A 500 18.77 -5.51 30.43
N ARG A 501 20.05 -5.14 30.43
CA ARG A 501 20.50 -3.77 30.17
C ARG A 501 20.63 -3.54 28.65
N PHE A 502 19.58 -3.02 28.04
CA PHE A 502 19.57 -2.57 26.64
C PHE A 502 19.75 -1.05 26.48
N ALA A 503 19.87 -0.30 27.59
CA ALA A 503 19.95 1.16 27.60
C ALA A 503 20.85 1.72 28.72
N ASN A 504 21.01 3.03 28.71
CA ASN A 504 22.08 3.77 29.40
C ASN A 504 21.49 4.97 30.19
N ILE A 505 20.93 4.73 31.39
CA ILE A 505 20.07 5.68 32.15
C ILE A 505 20.78 6.40 33.30
N PHE A 506 20.87 7.72 33.24
CA PHE A 506 21.68 8.51 34.17
C PHE A 506 20.91 9.21 35.28
N VAL A 507 21.48 9.13 36.49
CA VAL A 507 20.95 9.76 37.70
C VAL A 507 22.01 10.60 38.40
N TYR A 508 21.75 11.88 38.64
CA TYR A 508 22.63 12.77 39.40
C TYR A 508 22.34 12.65 40.89
N GLU A 509 23.36 12.72 41.75
CA GLU A 509 23.19 12.55 43.20
C GLU A 509 22.86 13.88 43.89
N ILE A 510 21.94 13.87 44.86
CA ILE A 510 21.51 15.08 45.59
C ILE A 510 22.30 15.19 46.90
N ILE A 511 23.03 16.30 47.06
CA ILE A 511 23.91 16.58 48.19
C ILE A 511 23.22 17.57 49.13
N LYS A 512 23.27 17.27 50.45
CA LYS A 512 22.74 18.11 51.55
C LYS A 512 21.27 18.55 51.38
N GLY A 513 20.48 17.83 50.56
CA GLY A 513 19.04 18.06 50.38
C GLY A 513 18.64 19.22 49.46
N SER A 514 19.59 20.01 48.95
CA SER A 514 19.30 21.19 48.11
C SER A 514 20.27 21.44 46.95
N ALA A 515 21.38 20.72 46.85
CA ALA A 515 22.37 20.86 45.77
C ALA A 515 22.44 19.59 44.91
N VAL A 516 22.68 19.75 43.61
CA VAL A 516 22.92 18.64 42.67
C VAL A 516 24.42 18.44 42.49
N LYS A 517 24.87 17.19 42.50
CA LYS A 517 26.26 16.80 42.22
C LYS A 517 26.51 16.84 40.71
N GLU A 518 27.59 17.49 40.27
CA GLU A 518 27.97 17.62 38.86
C GLU A 518 28.37 16.28 38.19
N THR A 519 28.56 15.22 38.98
CA THR A 519 28.82 13.85 38.50
C THR A 519 27.56 12.98 38.58
N SER A 520 27.16 12.41 37.44
CA SER A 520 26.05 11.47 37.32
C SER A 520 26.49 10.01 37.52
N ARG A 521 25.51 9.13 37.78
CA ARG A 521 25.68 7.73 38.14
C ARG A 521 24.85 6.83 37.20
N LEU A 522 25.39 5.63 36.97
CA LEU A 522 24.86 4.60 36.08
C LEU A 522 24.04 3.54 36.83
N VAL A 523 22.98 3.05 36.18
CA VAL A 523 22.02 2.06 36.72
C VAL A 523 22.17 0.70 36.02
N TYR A 524 22.07 -0.39 36.80
CA TYR A 524 22.16 -1.78 36.34
C TYR A 524 20.96 -2.61 36.82
N PRO A 525 20.52 -3.67 36.10
CA PRO A 525 19.42 -4.55 36.54
C PRO A 525 19.80 -5.51 37.68
N THR A 526 21.07 -5.90 37.77
CA THR A 526 21.58 -6.95 38.66
C THR A 526 22.46 -6.38 39.77
N THR A 527 22.04 -6.55 41.03
CA THR A 527 22.85 -6.19 42.21
C THR A 527 23.58 -7.39 42.81
N LEU A 528 23.38 -8.60 42.27
CA LEU A 528 24.08 -9.85 42.58
C LEU A 528 23.94 -10.83 41.39
N SER A 529 24.75 -11.91 41.39
CA SER A 529 25.06 -12.78 40.23
C SER A 529 24.89 -14.27 40.58
N TRP A 530 25.31 -15.19 39.70
CA TRP A 530 26.43 -16.12 39.95
C TRP A 530 26.95 -16.77 38.65
N ASN A 531 28.09 -17.48 38.74
CA ASN A 531 28.87 -18.06 37.63
C ASN A 531 28.08 -19.09 36.77
N ASP A 532 28.46 -19.31 35.50
CA ASP A 532 29.29 -20.49 35.14
C ASP A 532 29.73 -20.57 33.63
N LEU A 533 31.02 -20.25 33.41
CA LEU A 533 32.02 -21.02 32.65
C LEU A 533 31.90 -21.31 31.12
N MET A 534 32.86 -20.72 30.35
CA MET A 534 33.76 -21.36 29.34
C MET A 534 33.18 -21.90 27.99
N HIS A 535 33.96 -22.12 26.90
CA HIS A 535 35.25 -21.58 26.39
C HIS A 535 35.23 -21.57 24.81
N LEU A 536 36.24 -21.00 24.13
CA LEU A 536 36.21 -20.77 22.67
C LEU A 536 37.54 -20.25 22.03
N ASP A 537 38.01 -20.85 20.91
CA ASP A 537 38.74 -20.18 19.79
C ASP A 537 39.12 -21.09 18.56
N ILE A 538 39.14 -20.50 17.33
CA ILE A 538 40.17 -20.54 16.23
C ILE A 538 39.55 -19.93 14.95
N ILE A 539 40.09 -18.80 14.42
CA ILE A 539 39.22 -17.81 13.71
C ILE A 539 39.69 -17.17 12.40
N ALA A 540 40.96 -16.80 12.26
CA ALA A 540 41.35 -15.57 11.53
C ALA A 540 40.90 -15.44 10.06
N LEU A 541 40.50 -16.53 9.40
CA LEU A 541 40.03 -16.56 8.02
C LEU A 541 38.60 -16.01 7.82
N ALA A 542 37.71 -16.12 8.82
CA ALA A 542 36.28 -15.82 8.68
C ALA A 542 35.97 -14.33 8.37
N ARG A 543 36.71 -13.41 8.99
CA ARG A 543 36.26 -12.01 9.15
C ARG A 543 36.23 -11.20 7.87
N VAL A 544 37.10 -11.50 6.91
CA VAL A 544 37.10 -10.84 5.59
C VAL A 544 35.78 -11.13 4.87
N MET A 545 35.31 -12.37 4.96
CA MET A 545 34.05 -12.80 4.36
C MET A 545 32.85 -12.18 5.07
N GLY A 546 32.93 -11.97 6.40
CA GLY A 546 31.85 -11.37 7.20
C GLY A 546 31.50 -9.94 6.76
N VAL A 547 32.49 -9.15 6.34
CA VAL A 547 32.28 -7.81 5.77
C VAL A 547 31.54 -7.89 4.43
N GLY A 548 31.92 -8.84 3.57
CA GLY A 548 31.23 -9.08 2.29
C GLY A 548 29.76 -9.45 2.47
N ALA A 549 29.48 -10.36 3.41
CA ALA A 549 28.12 -10.76 3.77
C ALA A 549 27.26 -9.57 4.24
N ALA A 550 27.80 -8.68 5.08
CA ALA A 550 27.07 -7.50 5.57
C ALA A 550 26.79 -6.46 4.46
N LEU A 551 27.72 -6.25 3.53
CA LEU A 551 27.53 -5.39 2.35
C LEU A 551 26.44 -5.93 1.41
N MET A 552 26.38 -7.25 1.26
CA MET A 552 25.35 -7.92 0.46
C MET A 552 23.96 -7.76 1.11
N CYS A 553 23.84 -7.96 2.42
CA CYS A 553 22.58 -7.69 3.14
C CYS A 553 22.14 -6.22 3.01
N LEU A 554 23.05 -5.25 3.13
CA LEU A 554 22.77 -3.83 2.91
C LEU A 554 22.23 -3.56 1.49
N THR A 555 22.81 -4.21 0.48
CA THR A 555 22.38 -4.09 -0.92
C THR A 555 20.94 -4.58 -1.09
N ASN A 556 20.58 -5.70 -0.45
CA ASN A 556 19.22 -6.25 -0.50
C ASN A 556 18.20 -5.35 0.22
N TYR A 557 18.51 -4.81 1.41
CA TYR A 557 17.61 -3.84 2.09
C TYR A 557 17.38 -2.57 1.25
N PHE A 558 18.43 -2.05 0.60
CA PHE A 558 18.33 -0.84 -0.22
C PHE A 558 17.49 -1.07 -1.48
N ARG A 559 17.64 -2.23 -2.14
CA ARG A 559 16.80 -2.66 -3.27
C ARG A 559 15.33 -2.79 -2.86
N ALA A 560 15.03 -3.55 -1.81
CA ALA A 560 13.68 -3.72 -1.28
C ALA A 560 13.02 -2.37 -0.94
N THR A 561 13.80 -1.43 -0.38
CA THR A 561 13.34 -0.06 -0.09
C THR A 561 12.93 0.71 -1.35
N ILE A 562 13.78 0.72 -2.39
CA ILE A 562 13.48 1.40 -3.67
C ILE A 562 12.22 0.79 -4.30
N VAL A 563 12.16 -0.54 -4.35
CA VAL A 563 11.06 -1.28 -4.98
C VAL A 563 9.74 -1.09 -4.23
N THR A 564 9.76 -1.03 -2.89
CA THR A 564 8.59 -0.64 -2.07
C THR A 564 8.01 0.71 -2.51
N PHE A 565 8.85 1.71 -2.76
CA PHE A 565 8.40 3.01 -3.28
C PHE A 565 7.95 2.97 -4.74
N GLN A 566 8.45 2.04 -5.56
CA GLN A 566 7.97 1.85 -6.94
C GLN A 566 6.55 1.26 -6.96
N VAL A 567 6.30 0.25 -6.12
CA VAL A 567 4.99 -0.42 -5.97
C VAL A 567 3.93 0.54 -5.42
N LEU A 568 4.23 1.30 -4.36
CA LEU A 568 3.35 2.35 -3.80
C LEU A 568 3.08 3.54 -4.74
N ARG A 569 3.82 3.62 -5.85
CA ARG A 569 3.60 4.60 -6.94
C ARG A 569 2.92 3.99 -8.16
N SER A 570 2.62 2.68 -8.15
CA SER A 570 2.09 1.93 -9.29
C SER A 570 2.95 2.13 -10.55
N SER A 571 4.27 2.07 -10.37
CA SER A 571 5.25 2.39 -11.42
C SER A 571 5.12 1.42 -12.60
N PRO A 572 5.16 1.89 -13.86
CA PRO A 572 4.97 1.01 -15.01
C PRO A 572 6.13 0.00 -15.14
N ILE A 573 5.77 -1.25 -15.37
CA ILE A 573 6.69 -2.34 -15.71
C ILE A 573 6.77 -2.41 -17.25
N GLU A 574 7.93 -2.75 -17.82
CA GLU A 574 8.07 -2.83 -19.28
C GLU A 574 7.21 -3.95 -19.89
N THR A 575 6.65 -3.69 -21.08
CA THR A 575 5.89 -4.65 -21.89
C THR A 575 6.71 -5.89 -22.21
N LYS A 576 6.15 -7.09 -21.98
CA LYS A 576 6.83 -8.37 -22.26
C LYS A 576 6.11 -9.18 -23.33
N SER A 577 6.86 -10.04 -24.03
CA SER A 577 6.27 -11.11 -24.82
C SER A 577 5.86 -12.26 -23.90
N PHE A 578 4.65 -12.77 -24.07
CA PHE A 578 4.08 -13.90 -23.33
C PHE A 578 4.03 -15.19 -24.17
N GLY A 579 4.77 -15.20 -25.29
CA GLY A 579 4.94 -16.35 -26.16
C GLY A 579 4.29 -16.18 -27.54
N THR A 580 4.75 -17.00 -28.48
CA THR A 580 4.18 -17.10 -29.83
C THR A 580 3.39 -18.38 -29.94
N MET A 581 2.08 -18.28 -30.13
CA MET A 581 1.28 -19.41 -30.59
C MET A 581 1.56 -19.62 -32.08
N LYS A 582 1.61 -20.88 -32.54
CA LYS A 582 1.94 -21.22 -33.92
C LYS A 582 0.93 -22.16 -34.55
N SER A 583 0.63 -21.95 -35.83
CA SER A 583 -0.14 -22.87 -36.67
C SER A 583 0.75 -23.19 -37.88
N GLU A 584 1.42 -24.35 -37.87
CA GLU A 584 2.47 -24.64 -38.86
C GLU A 584 1.98 -25.48 -40.05
N LEU A 585 0.86 -26.21 -39.92
CA LEU A 585 0.32 -27.04 -41.02
C LEU A 585 -0.31 -26.18 -42.11
N ILE A 586 -1.06 -25.13 -41.74
CA ILE A 586 -1.79 -24.28 -42.70
C ILE A 586 -0.89 -23.69 -43.80
N LEU A 587 0.41 -23.47 -43.53
CA LEU A 587 1.35 -22.99 -44.55
C LEU A 587 1.59 -24.01 -45.66
N GLY A 588 1.75 -25.29 -45.32
CA GLY A 588 1.90 -26.36 -46.31
C GLY A 588 0.66 -26.53 -47.17
N TYR A 589 -0.52 -26.36 -46.57
CA TYR A 589 -1.80 -26.43 -47.28
C TYR A 589 -2.12 -25.18 -48.12
N ALA A 590 -1.65 -23.99 -47.72
CA ALA A 590 -1.81 -22.75 -48.49
C ALA A 590 -0.76 -22.56 -49.61
N GLY A 591 0.42 -23.16 -49.46
CA GLY A 591 1.51 -23.09 -50.44
C GLY A 591 2.25 -21.74 -50.49
N GLU A 592 3.03 -21.53 -51.56
CA GLU A 592 3.89 -20.36 -51.74
C GLU A 592 3.39 -19.37 -52.81
N GLY A 593 2.16 -19.52 -53.31
CA GLY A 593 1.62 -18.73 -54.43
C GLY A 593 0.13 -18.41 -54.29
N LEU A 594 -0.61 -18.52 -55.38
CA LEU A 594 -2.06 -18.28 -55.39
C LEU A 594 -2.80 -19.35 -54.57
N ILE A 595 -3.75 -18.92 -53.73
CA ILE A 595 -4.57 -19.83 -52.90
C ILE A 595 -5.35 -20.83 -53.78
N ARG A 596 -5.72 -20.45 -55.01
CA ARG A 596 -6.34 -21.34 -56.00
C ARG A 596 -5.50 -22.57 -56.34
N ASP A 597 -4.18 -22.40 -56.41
CA ASP A 597 -3.24 -23.45 -56.84
C ASP A 597 -2.67 -24.23 -55.64
N SER A 598 -3.19 -23.94 -54.43
CA SER A 598 -2.73 -24.51 -53.17
C SER A 598 -3.12 -25.98 -52.99
N PRO A 599 -2.35 -26.77 -52.23
CA PRO A 599 -2.72 -28.14 -51.85
C PRO A 599 -4.08 -28.26 -51.15
N LEU A 600 -4.52 -27.24 -50.40
CA LEU A 600 -5.86 -27.19 -49.80
C LEU A 600 -6.96 -27.28 -50.87
N VAL A 601 -6.85 -26.48 -51.93
CA VAL A 601 -7.86 -26.42 -52.99
C VAL A 601 -7.73 -27.63 -53.93
N GLN A 602 -6.51 -27.95 -54.37
CA GLN A 602 -6.28 -28.96 -55.39
C GLN A 602 -6.34 -30.40 -54.85
N ASN A 603 -5.75 -30.66 -53.67
CA ASN A 603 -5.62 -32.02 -53.14
C ASN A 603 -6.71 -32.38 -52.12
N VAL A 604 -7.11 -31.45 -51.23
CA VAL A 604 -8.12 -31.74 -50.19
C VAL A 604 -9.55 -31.56 -50.71
N LEU A 605 -9.80 -30.51 -51.51
CA LEU A 605 -11.13 -30.23 -52.08
C LEU A 605 -11.30 -30.70 -53.53
N GLY A 606 -10.27 -31.32 -54.14
CA GLY A 606 -10.32 -31.84 -55.51
C GLY A 606 -10.56 -30.78 -56.59
N GLY A 607 -10.27 -29.50 -56.30
CA GLY A 607 -10.56 -28.35 -57.16
C GLY A 607 -12.01 -27.85 -57.12
N ASP A 608 -12.93 -28.51 -56.40
CA ASP A 608 -14.32 -28.08 -56.28
C ASP A 608 -14.51 -27.09 -55.11
N THR A 609 -14.90 -25.86 -55.48
CA THR A 609 -15.05 -24.71 -54.57
C THR A 609 -16.49 -24.48 -54.12
N THR A 610 -17.42 -25.42 -54.35
CA THR A 610 -18.80 -25.28 -53.86
C THR A 610 -18.86 -25.28 -52.32
N PRO A 611 -19.74 -24.45 -51.71
CA PRO A 611 -19.88 -24.40 -50.25
C PRO A 611 -20.15 -25.77 -49.60
N ARG A 612 -19.49 -26.02 -48.46
CA ARG A 612 -19.52 -27.29 -47.72
C ARG A 612 -20.27 -27.15 -46.39
N ASP A 613 -20.92 -28.24 -45.99
CA ASP A 613 -21.66 -28.43 -44.74
C ASP A 613 -20.81 -29.05 -43.61
N TYR A 614 -19.53 -29.30 -43.87
CA TYR A 614 -18.51 -29.76 -42.92
C TYR A 614 -17.40 -28.71 -42.69
N THR A 615 -16.48 -28.99 -41.77
CA THR A 615 -15.24 -28.21 -41.52
C THR A 615 -14.03 -29.10 -41.84
N VAL A 616 -12.92 -28.52 -42.30
CA VAL A 616 -11.69 -29.27 -42.60
C VAL A 616 -10.71 -29.14 -41.44
N PHE A 617 -10.34 -30.27 -40.84
CA PHE A 617 -9.35 -30.37 -39.77
C PHE A 617 -8.01 -30.85 -40.35
N LEU A 618 -6.97 -30.02 -40.29
CA LEU A 618 -5.63 -30.35 -40.75
C LEU A 618 -4.87 -31.06 -39.62
N GLU A 619 -4.72 -32.38 -39.70
CA GLU A 619 -4.13 -33.19 -38.62
C GLU A 619 -2.62 -33.37 -38.77
N SER A 620 -2.12 -33.42 -40.01
CA SER A 620 -0.70 -33.50 -40.34
C SER A 620 -0.45 -32.88 -41.72
N ALA A 621 0.80 -32.87 -42.19
CA ALA A 621 1.15 -32.31 -43.50
C ALA A 621 0.49 -33.02 -44.71
N THR A 622 -0.11 -34.21 -44.51
CA THR A 622 -0.77 -34.99 -45.57
C THR A 622 -2.09 -35.65 -45.15
N ASN A 623 -2.58 -35.44 -43.92
CA ASN A 623 -3.84 -36.03 -43.44
C ASN A 623 -4.82 -34.96 -42.96
N THR A 624 -6.08 -35.12 -43.36
CA THR A 624 -7.18 -34.23 -42.99
C THR A 624 -8.39 -35.04 -42.54
N SER A 625 -9.10 -34.51 -41.56
CA SER A 625 -10.37 -35.04 -41.03
C SER A 625 -11.51 -34.05 -41.32
N PHE A 626 -12.75 -34.52 -41.30
CA PHE A 626 -13.96 -33.69 -41.46
C PHE A 626 -14.83 -33.64 -40.19
N ASP A 627 -14.53 -34.48 -39.19
CA ASP A 627 -15.32 -34.64 -37.97
C ASP A 627 -14.69 -33.92 -36.76
N ASN A 628 -13.37 -34.10 -36.56
CA ASN A 628 -12.61 -33.53 -35.43
C ASN A 628 -11.09 -33.55 -35.68
N CYS A 629 -10.31 -33.00 -34.75
CA CYS A 629 -8.87 -33.22 -34.63
C CYS A 629 -8.58 -34.47 -33.77
N SER A 630 -8.40 -35.65 -34.37
CA SER A 630 -8.32 -36.93 -33.62
C SER A 630 -7.11 -37.05 -32.67
N VAL A 631 -6.08 -36.23 -32.89
CA VAL A 631 -4.83 -36.20 -32.10
C VAL A 631 -5.00 -35.40 -30.79
N VAL A 632 -6.14 -34.73 -30.56
CA VAL A 632 -6.33 -33.79 -29.45
C VAL A 632 -7.31 -34.32 -28.41
N GLU A 633 -6.78 -34.65 -27.24
CA GLU A 633 -7.50 -35.30 -26.12
C GLU A 633 -8.66 -34.47 -25.54
N LEU A 634 -8.58 -33.13 -25.63
CA LEU A 634 -9.57 -32.19 -25.12
C LEU A 634 -10.17 -31.32 -26.26
N PHE A 635 -10.58 -31.96 -27.35
CA PHE A 635 -11.21 -31.27 -28.49
C PHE A 635 -12.63 -30.78 -28.14
N ASP A 636 -12.81 -29.45 -28.09
CA ASP A 636 -14.12 -28.81 -27.92
C ASP A 636 -14.90 -28.84 -29.24
N ALA A 637 -15.87 -29.74 -29.34
CA ALA A 637 -16.68 -29.92 -30.54
C ALA A 637 -17.68 -28.77 -30.78
N ASP A 638 -18.04 -27.99 -29.76
CA ASP A 638 -19.02 -26.91 -29.90
C ASP A 638 -18.34 -25.66 -30.50
N ILE A 639 -17.17 -25.27 -29.95
CA ILE A 639 -16.32 -24.17 -30.44
C ILE A 639 -15.84 -24.42 -31.87
N TYR A 640 -15.54 -25.67 -32.22
CA TYR A 640 -15.01 -26.03 -33.55
C TYR A 640 -16.06 -26.66 -34.48
N SER A 641 -17.36 -26.60 -34.13
CA SER A 641 -18.46 -27.06 -34.99
C SER A 641 -18.58 -26.22 -36.27
N ASN A 642 -18.88 -26.85 -37.42
CA ASN A 642 -19.14 -26.12 -38.66
C ASN A 642 -20.24 -25.06 -38.49
N THR A 643 -21.31 -25.37 -37.75
CA THR A 643 -22.39 -24.44 -37.44
C THR A 643 -21.87 -23.16 -36.76
N PHE A 644 -21.13 -23.28 -35.65
CA PHE A 644 -20.62 -22.11 -34.93
C PHE A 644 -19.61 -21.31 -35.77
N LEU A 645 -18.69 -22.00 -36.47
CA LEU A 645 -17.67 -21.36 -37.30
C LEU A 645 -18.30 -20.61 -38.50
N ARG A 646 -19.26 -21.24 -39.19
CA ARG A 646 -19.98 -20.68 -40.34
C ARG A 646 -20.86 -19.49 -39.93
N THR A 647 -21.68 -19.63 -38.89
CA THR A 647 -22.52 -18.53 -38.38
C THR A 647 -21.67 -17.35 -37.90
N ASN A 648 -20.51 -17.58 -37.29
CA ASN A 648 -19.60 -16.48 -36.94
C ASN A 648 -19.03 -15.75 -38.17
N PHE A 649 -18.66 -16.48 -39.23
CA PHE A 649 -18.20 -15.85 -40.47
C PHE A 649 -19.33 -15.09 -41.19
N GLU A 650 -20.54 -15.65 -41.23
CA GLU A 650 -21.70 -15.03 -41.88
C GLU A 650 -22.17 -13.78 -41.12
N ASN A 651 -22.13 -13.80 -39.78
CA ASN A 651 -22.33 -12.60 -38.95
C ASN A 651 -21.19 -11.58 -39.13
N LEU A 652 -19.93 -12.02 -39.20
CA LEU A 652 -18.79 -11.11 -39.47
C LEU A 652 -18.96 -10.41 -40.82
N ALA A 653 -19.28 -11.15 -41.89
CA ALA A 653 -19.44 -10.61 -43.24
C ALA A 653 -20.66 -9.67 -43.34
N SER A 654 -21.82 -10.10 -42.88
CA SER A 654 -23.06 -9.31 -42.96
C SER A 654 -23.00 -8.04 -42.11
N LYS A 655 -22.40 -8.09 -40.91
CA LYS A 655 -22.34 -6.94 -39.98
C LYS A 655 -21.14 -6.01 -40.18
N SER A 656 -20.20 -6.31 -41.08
CA SER A 656 -19.05 -5.41 -41.37
C SER A 656 -18.96 -4.92 -42.81
N SER A 657 -19.77 -5.46 -43.73
CA SER A 657 -19.76 -5.11 -45.15
C SER A 657 -20.10 -3.64 -45.46
N TYR A 658 -20.72 -2.90 -44.53
CA TYR A 658 -20.97 -1.45 -44.66
C TYR A 658 -19.67 -0.62 -44.72
N SER A 659 -18.57 -1.15 -44.16
CA SER A 659 -17.24 -0.53 -44.19
C SER A 659 -16.23 -1.40 -44.96
N ILE A 660 -16.26 -2.71 -44.75
CA ILE A 660 -15.34 -3.68 -45.35
C ILE A 660 -16.02 -4.33 -46.56
N THR A 661 -16.28 -3.52 -47.58
CA THR A 661 -17.15 -3.82 -48.74
C THR A 661 -16.79 -5.10 -49.49
N GLN A 662 -15.51 -5.50 -49.50
CA GLN A 662 -15.05 -6.77 -50.09
C GLN A 662 -15.77 -8.01 -49.55
N LEU A 663 -16.27 -7.99 -48.30
CA LEU A 663 -16.98 -9.12 -47.71
C LEU A 663 -18.38 -9.35 -48.30
N ALA A 664 -18.98 -8.34 -48.96
CA ALA A 664 -20.32 -8.47 -49.55
C ALA A 664 -20.34 -9.45 -50.73
N ASP A 665 -19.29 -9.47 -51.56
CA ASP A 665 -19.16 -10.34 -52.73
C ASP A 665 -18.56 -11.72 -52.40
N LEU A 666 -18.17 -11.98 -51.14
CA LEU A 666 -17.56 -13.26 -50.76
C LEU A 666 -18.58 -14.26 -50.19
N GLU A 667 -18.41 -15.53 -50.52
CA GLU A 667 -19.11 -16.66 -49.88
C GLU A 667 -18.13 -17.69 -49.29
N LEU A 668 -18.53 -18.29 -48.17
CA LEU A 668 -17.70 -19.25 -47.42
C LEU A 668 -17.79 -20.64 -48.04
N VAL A 669 -16.71 -21.05 -48.70
CA VAL A 669 -16.53 -22.41 -49.21
C VAL A 669 -16.49 -23.37 -48.04
N VAL A 670 -15.49 -23.25 -47.16
CA VAL A 670 -15.33 -24.14 -46.00
C VAL A 670 -14.48 -23.49 -44.89
N PRO A 671 -14.81 -23.68 -43.60
CA PRO A 671 -13.89 -23.37 -42.50
C PRO A 671 -12.75 -24.40 -42.46
N VAL A 672 -11.52 -23.94 -42.23
CA VAL A 672 -10.34 -24.81 -42.06
C VAL A 672 -9.68 -24.53 -40.71
N ILE A 673 -9.38 -25.60 -39.98
CA ILE A 673 -8.80 -25.60 -38.64
C ILE A 673 -7.45 -26.32 -38.68
N ASP A 674 -6.39 -25.67 -38.20
CA ASP A 674 -5.07 -26.29 -38.02
C ASP A 674 -5.03 -26.99 -36.65
N CYS A 675 -4.95 -28.32 -36.62
CA CYS A 675 -4.96 -29.08 -35.35
C CYS A 675 -3.69 -28.88 -34.50
N THR A 676 -2.65 -28.19 -35.01
CA THR A 676 -1.49 -27.77 -34.20
C THR A 676 -1.75 -26.46 -33.43
N SER A 677 -2.86 -25.77 -33.70
CA SER A 677 -3.22 -24.47 -33.11
C SER A 677 -3.29 -24.51 -31.58
N PRO A 678 -2.42 -23.77 -30.85
CA PRO A 678 -2.31 -23.88 -29.39
C PRO A 678 -3.57 -23.62 -28.56
N PRO A 679 -4.55 -22.78 -28.96
CA PRO A 679 -5.83 -22.70 -28.26
C PRO A 679 -6.57 -24.04 -28.20
N LEU A 680 -6.59 -24.77 -29.33
CA LEU A 680 -7.22 -26.08 -29.47
C LEU A 680 -6.43 -27.16 -28.71
N VAL A 681 -5.10 -27.15 -28.83
CA VAL A 681 -4.22 -28.14 -28.14
C VAL A 681 -4.17 -27.93 -26.61
N LYS A 682 -4.42 -26.71 -26.11
CA LYS A 682 -4.36 -26.39 -24.67
C LYS A 682 -5.71 -26.33 -23.95
N ASP A 683 -6.82 -26.48 -24.68
CA ASP A 683 -8.17 -26.24 -24.15
C ASP A 683 -8.26 -24.81 -23.56
N ASP A 684 -8.15 -23.82 -24.45
CA ASP A 684 -8.33 -22.38 -24.17
C ASP A 684 -9.65 -21.89 -24.77
N PRO A 685 -10.79 -21.98 -24.04
CA PRO A 685 -12.12 -21.64 -24.56
C PRO A 685 -12.32 -20.13 -24.79
N SER A 686 -11.30 -19.30 -24.59
CA SER A 686 -11.35 -17.85 -24.83
C SER A 686 -10.72 -17.42 -26.16
N LEU A 687 -10.08 -18.34 -26.90
CA LEU A 687 -9.39 -18.08 -28.16
C LEU A 687 -9.80 -19.06 -29.27
N VAL A 688 -10.05 -18.55 -30.47
CA VAL A 688 -10.26 -19.36 -31.68
C VAL A 688 -9.45 -18.80 -32.83
N ARG A 689 -8.91 -19.66 -33.70
CA ARG A 689 -8.30 -19.26 -34.97
C ARG A 689 -8.82 -20.14 -36.10
N VAL A 690 -9.31 -19.51 -37.16
CA VAL A 690 -10.01 -20.14 -38.28
C VAL A 690 -9.40 -19.63 -39.58
N PHE A 691 -9.21 -20.52 -40.55
CA PHE A 691 -8.77 -20.18 -41.89
C PHE A 691 -9.96 -20.42 -42.84
N ASN A 692 -10.72 -19.37 -43.12
CA ASN A 692 -11.94 -19.42 -43.89
C ASN A 692 -11.60 -19.37 -45.39
N LEU A 693 -11.78 -20.48 -46.11
CA LEU A 693 -11.64 -20.49 -47.57
C LEU A 693 -12.88 -19.86 -48.18
N VAL A 694 -12.70 -18.80 -48.95
CA VAL A 694 -13.78 -18.01 -49.56
C VAL A 694 -13.56 -17.85 -51.05
N ARG A 695 -14.65 -17.69 -51.80
CA ARG A 695 -14.62 -17.32 -53.22
C ARG A 695 -15.53 -16.13 -53.48
N HIS A 696 -15.29 -15.41 -54.57
CA HIS A 696 -16.22 -14.38 -55.01
C HIS A 696 -17.49 -15.00 -55.61
N LYS A 697 -18.65 -14.38 -55.36
CA LYS A 697 -19.93 -14.70 -56.00
C LYS A 697 -19.92 -14.23 -57.46
N SER A 698 -19.24 -13.11 -57.73
CA SER A 698 -19.00 -12.59 -59.09
C SER A 698 -18.01 -13.43 -59.91
N ASP A 699 -16.95 -13.98 -59.29
CA ASP A 699 -15.99 -14.91 -59.90
C ASP A 699 -15.66 -16.07 -58.93
N PRO A 700 -16.39 -17.21 -59.02
CA PRO A 700 -16.14 -18.40 -58.21
C PRO A 700 -14.75 -19.03 -58.37
N THR A 701 -13.92 -18.51 -59.29
CA THR A 701 -12.57 -18.96 -59.58
C THR A 701 -11.49 -18.05 -58.94
N ASN A 702 -11.88 -16.90 -58.41
CA ASN A 702 -11.08 -16.04 -57.54
C ASN A 702 -11.26 -16.47 -56.08
N LEU A 703 -10.26 -17.18 -55.55
CA LEU A 703 -10.24 -17.74 -54.21
C LEU A 703 -9.33 -16.91 -53.29
N GLN A 704 -9.79 -16.72 -52.05
CA GLN A 704 -9.01 -16.10 -50.98
C GLN A 704 -9.11 -16.94 -49.70
N LEU A 705 -8.13 -16.78 -48.81
CA LEU A 705 -8.13 -17.36 -47.48
C LEU A 705 -8.22 -16.22 -46.44
N ILE A 706 -9.37 -16.10 -45.78
CA ILE A 706 -9.57 -15.14 -44.70
C ILE A 706 -9.13 -15.79 -43.39
N THR A 707 -8.04 -15.29 -42.82
CA THR A 707 -7.54 -15.74 -41.51
C THR A 707 -8.24 -14.95 -40.42
N THR A 708 -9.16 -15.60 -39.71
CA THR A 708 -9.92 -14.99 -38.61
C THR A 708 -9.30 -15.41 -37.28
N SER A 709 -8.85 -14.44 -36.48
CA SER A 709 -8.25 -14.67 -35.16
C SER A 709 -9.12 -13.98 -34.11
N VAL A 710 -9.69 -14.76 -33.20
CA VAL A 710 -10.79 -14.37 -32.31
C VAL A 710 -10.36 -14.53 -30.84
N SER A 711 -10.66 -13.53 -30.02
CA SER A 711 -10.43 -13.59 -28.57
C SER A 711 -11.61 -12.99 -27.83
N LEU A 712 -12.09 -13.68 -26.80
CA LEU A 712 -12.83 -13.01 -25.73
C LEU A 712 -11.86 -12.19 -24.88
N GLN A 713 -12.17 -10.92 -24.69
CA GLN A 713 -11.36 -9.93 -23.99
C GLN A 713 -12.23 -9.15 -23.00
N ASN A 714 -11.60 -8.46 -22.05
CA ASN A 714 -12.28 -7.41 -21.31
C ASN A 714 -12.23 -6.10 -22.11
N TYR A 715 -13.35 -5.40 -22.22
CA TYR A 715 -13.41 -4.05 -22.80
C TYR A 715 -13.70 -2.99 -21.74
N ARG A 716 -13.35 -1.73 -22.05
CA ARG A 716 -13.78 -0.53 -21.32
C ARG A 716 -14.08 0.61 -22.29
N ILE A 717 -15.20 1.29 -22.08
CA ILE A 717 -15.55 2.58 -22.69
C ILE A 717 -15.56 3.62 -21.56
N PRO A 718 -14.45 4.37 -21.35
CA PRO A 718 -14.35 5.32 -20.24
C PRO A 718 -15.45 6.38 -20.25
N GLU A 719 -15.78 6.88 -21.44
CA GLU A 719 -16.79 7.92 -21.72
C GLU A 719 -18.25 7.52 -21.38
N ALA A 720 -18.49 6.23 -21.09
CA ALA A 720 -19.81 5.69 -20.72
C ALA A 720 -19.79 4.94 -19.37
N ASN A 721 -18.67 5.00 -18.63
CA ASN A 721 -18.34 4.17 -17.46
C ASN A 721 -18.46 2.64 -17.70
N ARG A 722 -18.59 2.20 -18.95
CA ARG A 722 -19.01 0.84 -19.33
C ARG A 722 -17.81 -0.09 -19.42
N VAL A 723 -17.94 -1.28 -18.83
CA VAL A 723 -16.95 -2.37 -18.84
C VAL A 723 -17.69 -3.69 -18.96
N GLY A 724 -17.12 -4.63 -19.71
CA GLY A 724 -17.68 -5.97 -19.87
C GLY A 724 -16.76 -6.92 -20.65
N PRO A 725 -17.29 -8.07 -21.09
CA PRO A 725 -16.66 -8.97 -22.04
C PRO A 725 -16.90 -8.48 -23.49
N ALA A 726 -15.96 -8.73 -24.39
CA ALA A 726 -16.14 -8.48 -25.82
C ALA A 726 -15.48 -9.58 -26.66
N LEU A 727 -16.13 -9.94 -27.76
CA LEU A 727 -15.55 -10.75 -28.82
C LEU A 727 -14.73 -9.83 -29.72
N VAL A 728 -13.41 -9.90 -29.62
CA VAL A 728 -12.48 -9.12 -30.44
C VAL A 728 -11.97 -10.01 -31.56
N THR A 729 -12.38 -9.69 -32.79
CA THR A 729 -12.02 -10.42 -34.00
C THR A 729 -11.10 -9.57 -34.86
N THR A 730 -9.88 -10.04 -35.09
CA THR A 730 -9.00 -9.51 -36.14
C THR A 730 -8.97 -10.46 -37.32
N PHE A 731 -9.08 -9.94 -38.54
CA PHE A 731 -8.92 -10.76 -39.74
C PHE A 731 -8.20 -10.04 -40.86
N PHE A 732 -7.60 -10.82 -41.76
CA PHE A 732 -7.00 -10.37 -43.00
C PHE A 732 -7.31 -11.40 -44.09
N SER A 733 -7.27 -10.98 -45.36
CA SER A 733 -7.45 -11.87 -46.51
C SER A 733 -6.14 -12.05 -47.27
N VAL A 734 -5.96 -13.22 -47.89
CA VAL A 734 -4.82 -13.55 -48.74
C VAL A 734 -5.32 -14.24 -50.00
N ASN A 735 -4.94 -13.76 -51.17
CA ASN A 735 -5.13 -14.44 -52.46
C ASN A 735 -3.82 -14.96 -53.06
N ASP A 736 -2.69 -14.31 -52.76
CA ASP A 736 -1.33 -14.72 -53.11
C ASP A 736 -0.41 -14.66 -51.89
N MET A 737 0.20 -15.79 -51.52
CA MET A 737 1.13 -15.91 -50.39
C MET A 737 2.43 -15.12 -50.57
N ARG A 738 2.71 -14.62 -51.79
CA ARG A 738 3.88 -13.78 -52.13
C ARG A 738 3.66 -12.29 -51.85
N ALA A 739 2.48 -11.89 -51.38
CA ALA A 739 2.20 -10.49 -51.05
C ALA A 739 3.17 -9.93 -49.99
N THR A 740 3.59 -8.68 -50.16
CA THR A 740 4.54 -7.98 -49.27
C THR A 740 3.85 -7.13 -48.20
N THR A 741 2.53 -7.06 -48.23
CA THR A 741 1.67 -6.30 -47.31
C THR A 741 0.53 -7.18 -46.79
N VAL A 742 0.11 -6.97 -45.55
CA VAL A 742 -1.04 -7.66 -44.93
C VAL A 742 -1.89 -6.65 -44.16
N ASP A 743 -3.03 -6.27 -44.73
CA ASP A 743 -3.98 -5.36 -44.10
C ASP A 743 -4.89 -6.13 -43.14
N GLN A 744 -4.91 -5.73 -41.87
CA GLN A 744 -5.70 -6.39 -40.81
C GLN A 744 -6.85 -5.49 -40.35
N HIS A 745 -8.07 -6.02 -40.35
CA HIS A 745 -9.28 -5.34 -39.93
C HIS A 745 -9.70 -5.77 -38.52
N PHE A 746 -10.36 -4.87 -37.79
CA PHE A 746 -10.90 -5.12 -36.45
C PHE A 746 -12.43 -5.04 -36.46
N VAL A 747 -13.07 -6.04 -35.86
CA VAL A 747 -14.52 -6.08 -35.62
C VAL A 747 -14.75 -6.57 -34.19
N ILE A 748 -15.61 -5.89 -33.45
CA ILE A 748 -15.83 -6.16 -32.02
C ILE A 748 -17.31 -6.36 -31.75
N GLY A 749 -17.66 -7.49 -31.12
CA GLY A 749 -18.98 -7.73 -30.53
C GLY A 749 -18.93 -7.46 -29.02
N LEU A 750 -19.47 -6.32 -28.58
CA LEU A 750 -19.53 -5.97 -27.15
C LEU A 750 -20.55 -6.86 -26.41
N ASP A 751 -20.29 -7.13 -25.14
CA ASP A 751 -21.10 -7.94 -24.21
C ASP A 751 -21.31 -9.42 -24.58
N TYR A 752 -20.71 -9.88 -25.69
CA TYR A 752 -20.75 -11.27 -26.14
C TYR A 752 -20.08 -12.27 -25.16
N ALA A 753 -20.34 -13.57 -25.37
CA ALA A 753 -20.26 -14.68 -24.41
C ALA A 753 -21.40 -14.74 -23.37
N PHE A 754 -22.26 -13.71 -23.34
CA PHE A 754 -23.46 -13.66 -22.51
C PHE A 754 -24.69 -13.10 -23.27
N THR A 755 -24.64 -13.13 -24.60
CA THR A 755 -25.71 -12.78 -25.54
C THR A 755 -25.74 -13.83 -26.66
N HIS A 756 -26.91 -14.12 -27.23
CA HIS A 756 -27.07 -15.11 -28.30
C HIS A 756 -26.33 -14.73 -29.60
N GLU A 757 -26.41 -13.46 -30.00
CA GLU A 757 -25.69 -12.94 -31.17
C GLU A 757 -24.65 -11.87 -30.76
N PRO A 758 -23.50 -11.79 -31.48
CA PRO A 758 -22.58 -10.68 -31.34
C PRO A 758 -23.07 -9.46 -32.13
N LEU A 759 -23.33 -8.35 -31.43
CA LEU A 759 -23.55 -7.05 -32.06
C LEU A 759 -22.21 -6.48 -32.56
N TYR A 760 -21.76 -7.02 -33.69
CA TYR A 760 -20.51 -6.63 -34.35
C TYR A 760 -20.57 -5.18 -34.89
N GLU A 761 -19.55 -4.39 -34.55
CA GLU A 761 -19.26 -3.06 -35.08
C GLU A 761 -17.79 -3.04 -35.56
N VAL A 762 -17.47 -2.29 -36.62
CA VAL A 762 -16.11 -2.19 -37.19
C VAL A 762 -15.28 -1.15 -36.44
N TYR A 763 -13.95 -1.37 -36.31
CA TYR A 763 -13.05 -0.49 -35.55
C TYR A 763 -11.75 -0.16 -36.28
N SER A 764 -11.20 1.04 -36.04
CA SER A 764 -9.79 1.38 -36.32
C SER A 764 -8.94 1.21 -35.05
N LEU A 765 -7.68 0.78 -35.20
CA LEU A 765 -6.71 0.71 -34.11
C LEU A 765 -5.87 2.00 -34.07
N GLU A 766 -6.05 2.82 -33.05
CA GLU A 766 -5.28 4.06 -32.86
C GLU A 766 -3.91 3.81 -32.20
N GLY A 767 -3.78 2.69 -31.47
CA GLY A 767 -2.54 2.31 -30.80
C GLY A 767 -2.77 1.60 -29.46
N PHE A 768 -1.97 1.96 -28.46
CA PHE A 768 -1.98 1.34 -27.13
C PHE A 768 -2.13 2.38 -26.03
N SER A 769 -2.78 2.02 -24.93
CA SER A 769 -2.86 2.81 -23.69
C SER A 769 -1.69 2.52 -22.74
N ASP A 770 -1.45 3.41 -21.78
CA ASP A 770 -0.42 3.29 -20.72
C ASP A 770 -0.45 1.96 -19.93
N LYS A 771 -1.60 1.28 -19.93
CA LYS A 771 -1.80 -0.03 -19.27
C LYS A 771 -1.81 -1.22 -20.23
N GLY A 772 -1.43 -1.04 -21.49
CA GLY A 772 -1.26 -2.10 -22.49
C GLY A 772 -2.54 -2.63 -23.14
N TYR A 773 -3.66 -1.91 -23.02
CA TYR A 773 -4.86 -2.19 -23.82
C TYR A 773 -4.68 -1.62 -25.22
N TRP A 774 -5.20 -2.31 -26.23
CA TRP A 774 -5.47 -1.70 -27.53
C TRP A 774 -6.46 -0.55 -27.37
N ASN A 775 -6.24 0.55 -28.08
CA ASN A 775 -7.15 1.69 -28.15
C ASN A 775 -7.82 1.71 -29.52
N LEU A 776 -9.12 1.46 -29.56
CA LEU A 776 -9.89 1.20 -30.77
C LEU A 776 -11.05 2.20 -30.92
N THR A 777 -11.17 2.82 -32.08
CA THR A 777 -12.26 3.78 -32.39
C THR A 777 -13.33 3.10 -33.23
N SER A 778 -14.60 3.22 -32.84
CA SER A 778 -15.69 2.60 -33.60
C SER A 778 -16.02 3.35 -34.90
N ILE A 779 -16.29 2.59 -35.96
CA ILE A 779 -16.72 3.08 -37.27
C ILE A 779 -18.19 2.68 -37.41
N PRO A 780 -19.15 3.52 -36.99
CA PRO A 780 -20.57 3.19 -37.04
C PRO A 780 -21.13 3.17 -38.47
N GLU A 781 -22.14 2.34 -38.72
CA GLU A 781 -22.89 2.30 -39.99
C GLU A 781 -23.65 3.62 -40.24
N ASP A 782 -24.26 4.19 -39.20
CA ASP A 782 -24.80 5.55 -39.18
C ASP A 782 -24.32 6.29 -37.93
N ALA A 783 -23.50 7.32 -38.14
CA ALA A 783 -22.92 8.17 -37.10
C ALA A 783 -23.94 9.10 -36.39
N PHE A 784 -25.16 9.23 -36.92
CA PHE A 784 -26.26 9.95 -36.26
C PHE A 784 -26.99 9.05 -35.25
N MET A 785 -27.26 7.81 -35.63
CA MET A 785 -27.94 6.82 -34.78
C MET A 785 -27.00 6.14 -33.77
N ASN A 786 -25.74 5.90 -34.16
CA ASN A 786 -24.70 5.32 -33.32
C ASN A 786 -23.47 6.23 -33.33
N PRO A 787 -23.19 7.01 -32.26
CA PRO A 787 -21.99 7.82 -32.21
C PRO A 787 -20.74 6.94 -32.12
N VAL A 788 -19.64 7.45 -32.66
CA VAL A 788 -18.29 6.91 -32.52
C VAL A 788 -17.95 6.71 -31.03
N LYS A 789 -17.43 5.51 -30.68
CA LYS A 789 -17.01 5.16 -29.31
C LYS A 789 -15.51 4.86 -29.26
N THR A 790 -14.83 5.28 -28.20
CA THR A 790 -13.47 4.82 -27.87
C THR A 790 -13.55 3.59 -26.98
N VAL A 791 -13.04 2.44 -27.45
CA VAL A 791 -13.04 1.16 -26.74
C VAL A 791 -11.60 0.74 -26.43
N LEU A 792 -11.30 0.51 -25.16
CA LEU A 792 -10.05 -0.11 -24.71
C LEU A 792 -10.25 -1.62 -24.55
N THR A 793 -9.48 -2.47 -25.24
CA THR A 793 -9.58 -3.95 -25.08
C THR A 793 -8.25 -4.60 -24.70
N ALA A 794 -8.31 -5.61 -23.83
CA ALA A 794 -7.21 -6.55 -23.58
C ALA A 794 -7.73 -7.90 -23.07
N ARG A 795 -7.03 -8.99 -23.40
CA ARG A 795 -7.17 -10.27 -22.69
C ARG A 795 -6.47 -10.14 -21.34
N ARG A 796 -7.22 -9.85 -20.27
CA ARG A 796 -6.65 -9.69 -18.92
C ARG A 796 -6.42 -11.03 -18.26
N ARG A 797 -5.30 -11.20 -17.55
CA ARG A 797 -4.98 -12.42 -16.79
C ARG A 797 -4.25 -12.05 -15.50
N GLY A 798 -4.23 -12.97 -14.54
CA GLY A 798 -3.60 -12.79 -13.23
C GLY A 798 -4.63 -12.82 -12.10
N PHE A 799 -4.23 -12.37 -10.92
CA PHE A 799 -4.98 -12.59 -9.68
C PHE A 799 -4.94 -11.38 -8.73
N TYR A 800 -5.89 -11.30 -7.82
CA TYR A 800 -5.99 -10.27 -6.78
C TYR A 800 -6.50 -10.84 -5.44
N LEU A 801 -6.23 -10.16 -4.33
CA LEU A 801 -6.64 -10.66 -3.00
C LEU A 801 -8.04 -10.19 -2.59
N ASN A 802 -8.24 -8.88 -2.40
CA ASN A 802 -9.53 -8.29 -2.04
C ASN A 802 -10.25 -7.73 -3.27
N ALA A 803 -9.58 -6.81 -3.96
CA ALA A 803 -9.98 -6.18 -5.21
C ALA A 803 -8.75 -5.97 -6.13
N GLU A 804 -8.95 -6.02 -7.45
CA GLU A 804 -7.90 -5.78 -8.46
C GLU A 804 -7.13 -4.46 -8.28
N THR A 805 -7.77 -3.51 -7.61
CA THR A 805 -7.38 -2.12 -7.43
C THR A 805 -6.60 -1.88 -6.13
N GLU A 806 -6.60 -2.85 -5.21
CA GLU A 806 -5.94 -2.76 -3.90
C GLU A 806 -4.65 -3.59 -3.84
N GLN A 807 -4.76 -4.89 -4.14
CA GLN A 807 -3.65 -5.87 -4.13
C GLN A 807 -3.85 -6.84 -5.30
N SER A 808 -3.05 -6.70 -6.35
CA SER A 808 -3.18 -7.52 -7.56
C SER A 808 -1.87 -7.66 -8.35
N ASN A 809 -1.74 -8.80 -9.02
CA ASN A 809 -0.73 -9.05 -10.04
C ASN A 809 -1.48 -9.41 -11.31
N THR A 810 -1.63 -8.43 -12.21
CA THR A 810 -2.41 -8.57 -13.44
C THR A 810 -1.56 -8.26 -14.66
N ARG A 811 -1.97 -8.77 -15.82
CA ARG A 811 -1.35 -8.47 -17.11
C ARG A 811 -2.42 -8.31 -18.18
N ASN A 812 -2.33 -7.21 -18.93
CA ASN A 812 -3.25 -6.92 -20.03
C ASN A 812 -2.55 -7.36 -21.32
N LEU A 813 -3.09 -8.39 -21.99
CA LEU A 813 -2.48 -9.04 -23.15
C LEU A 813 -3.18 -8.66 -24.46
N VAL A 814 -2.40 -8.45 -25.50
CA VAL A 814 -2.80 -8.13 -26.88
C VAL A 814 -1.85 -8.82 -27.86
N TRP A 815 -2.24 -9.05 -29.12
CA TRP A 815 -1.34 -9.66 -30.10
C TRP A 815 -0.62 -8.66 -31.01
N THR A 816 0.51 -9.09 -31.55
CA THR A 816 1.27 -8.34 -32.55
C THR A 816 0.67 -8.57 -33.92
N LEU A 817 0.39 -7.49 -34.66
CA LEU A 817 -0.07 -7.54 -36.04
C LEU A 817 1.14 -7.68 -36.97
N GLU A 818 1.20 -8.75 -37.75
CA GLU A 818 2.17 -8.88 -38.84
C GLU A 818 1.63 -8.16 -40.08
N GLN A 819 2.44 -7.27 -40.66
CA GLN A 819 2.05 -6.40 -41.78
C GLN A 819 2.82 -6.71 -43.07
N THR A 820 3.85 -7.58 -43.03
CA THR A 820 4.87 -7.68 -44.10
C THR A 820 4.98 -9.07 -44.73
N SER A 821 4.17 -10.05 -44.30
CA SER A 821 4.26 -11.43 -44.78
C SER A 821 3.01 -12.24 -44.43
N PRO A 822 2.20 -12.68 -45.42
CA PRO A 822 1.06 -13.56 -45.22
C PRO A 822 1.41 -14.82 -44.44
N ALA A 823 2.52 -15.48 -44.81
CA ALA A 823 3.00 -16.69 -44.14
C ALA A 823 3.30 -16.46 -42.65
N ARG A 824 3.92 -15.33 -42.26
CA ARG A 824 4.11 -15.01 -40.83
C ARG A 824 2.80 -14.66 -40.13
N ALA A 825 1.90 -13.93 -40.78
CA ALA A 825 0.61 -13.53 -40.21
C ALA A 825 -0.31 -14.75 -39.96
N MET A 826 -0.31 -15.72 -40.87
CA MET A 826 -1.07 -16.97 -40.76
C MET A 826 -0.48 -17.94 -39.73
N SER A 827 0.86 -18.11 -39.73
CA SER A 827 1.50 -19.14 -38.89
C SER A 827 1.86 -18.69 -37.49
N ARG A 828 1.95 -17.39 -37.20
CA ARG A 828 2.34 -16.87 -35.88
C ARG A 828 1.25 -15.99 -35.28
N TRP A 829 1.09 -16.11 -33.97
CA TRP A 829 0.20 -15.28 -33.16
C TRP A 829 0.97 -14.95 -31.87
N GLU A 830 1.78 -13.88 -31.92
CA GLU A 830 2.61 -13.45 -30.78
C GLU A 830 1.83 -12.55 -29.84
N TRP A 831 1.68 -13.01 -28.59
CA TRP A 831 1.05 -12.24 -27.52
C TRP A 831 2.09 -11.41 -26.77
N LYS A 832 1.85 -10.11 -26.70
CA LYS A 832 2.59 -9.16 -25.87
C LYS A 832 1.65 -8.63 -24.79
N GLY A 833 2.20 -8.06 -23.72
CA GLY A 833 1.35 -7.51 -22.68
C GLY A 833 2.08 -6.69 -21.63
N GLN A 834 1.29 -5.87 -20.95
CA GLN A 834 1.75 -4.93 -19.93
C GLN A 834 1.41 -5.50 -18.54
N PRO A 835 2.42 -5.82 -17.70
CA PRO A 835 2.19 -6.15 -16.30
C PRO A 835 1.73 -4.93 -15.52
N VAL A 836 0.74 -5.12 -14.65
CA VAL A 836 0.20 -4.14 -13.72
C VAL A 836 0.14 -4.80 -12.35
N ILE A 837 1.17 -4.55 -11.54
CA ILE A 837 1.26 -4.97 -10.15
C ILE A 837 0.83 -3.80 -9.26
N LEU A 838 -0.07 -4.06 -8.33
CA LEU A 838 -0.57 -3.11 -7.34
C LEU A 838 -0.50 -3.75 -5.96
N ASP A 839 0.04 -3.04 -4.99
CA ASP A 839 -0.06 -3.38 -3.57
C ASP A 839 -0.11 -2.07 -2.78
N SER A 840 -1.31 -1.68 -2.36
CA SER A 840 -1.56 -0.48 -1.56
C SER A 840 -1.03 -0.61 -0.12
N TRP A 841 -0.77 -1.85 0.33
CA TRP A 841 -0.31 -2.21 1.66
C TRP A 841 1.21 -2.40 1.74
N ALA A 842 1.93 -2.38 0.61
CA ALA A 842 3.38 -2.52 0.51
C ALA A 842 4.20 -1.59 1.42
N TRP A 843 3.62 -0.50 1.95
CA TRP A 843 4.24 0.40 2.92
C TRP A 843 4.75 -0.32 4.18
N VAL A 844 4.19 -1.47 4.55
CA VAL A 844 4.67 -2.30 5.66
C VAL A 844 6.12 -2.74 5.48
N HIS A 845 6.58 -2.86 4.23
CA HIS A 845 7.95 -3.20 3.85
C HIS A 845 8.93 -2.02 3.98
N GLY A 846 8.43 -0.82 4.31
CA GLY A 846 9.24 0.34 4.67
C GLY A 846 10.18 0.11 5.86
N ILE A 847 10.01 -0.98 6.63
CA ILE A 847 10.99 -1.46 7.61
C ILE A 847 12.39 -1.65 7.03
N HIS A 848 12.51 -2.00 5.74
CA HIS A 848 13.82 -2.16 5.07
C HIS A 848 14.59 -0.84 4.95
N LEU A 849 13.93 0.32 4.92
CA LEU A 849 14.61 1.63 4.98
C LEU A 849 15.31 1.81 6.34
N VAL A 850 14.63 1.42 7.43
CA VAL A 850 15.19 1.47 8.79
C VAL A 850 16.37 0.50 8.91
N PHE A 851 16.26 -0.71 8.36
CA PHE A 851 17.33 -1.70 8.35
C PHE A 851 18.54 -1.22 7.52
N THR A 852 18.29 -0.56 6.38
CA THR A 852 19.32 0.08 5.54
C THR A 852 20.12 1.11 6.32
N VAL A 853 19.46 2.11 6.91
CA VAL A 853 20.13 3.23 7.62
C VAL A 853 20.98 2.73 8.80
N GLN A 854 20.44 1.79 9.60
CA GLN A 854 21.19 1.17 10.71
C GLN A 854 22.44 0.41 10.24
N THR A 855 22.34 -0.30 9.11
CA THR A 855 23.42 -1.16 8.59
C THR A 855 24.50 -0.33 7.89
N LEU A 856 24.12 0.67 7.09
CA LEU A 856 25.01 1.65 6.49
C LEU A 856 25.86 2.35 7.56
N PHE A 857 25.23 2.84 8.63
CA PHE A 857 25.93 3.52 9.71
C PHE A 857 26.92 2.59 10.45
N SER A 858 26.51 1.34 10.72
CA SER A 858 27.38 0.34 11.36
C SER A 858 28.65 0.06 10.54
N LEU A 859 28.52 -0.06 9.22
CA LEU A 859 29.64 -0.27 8.31
C LEU A 859 30.54 0.97 8.19
N GLY A 860 29.97 2.18 8.23
CA GLY A 860 30.75 3.43 8.31
C GLY A 860 31.63 3.52 9.57
N VAL A 861 31.10 3.11 10.72
CA VAL A 861 31.86 3.00 11.98
C VAL A 861 33.01 1.99 11.85
N LEU A 862 32.75 0.80 11.29
CA LEU A 862 33.78 -0.21 11.06
C LEU A 862 34.89 0.30 10.12
N ALA A 863 34.52 0.95 9.01
CA ALA A 863 35.47 1.49 8.03
C ALA A 863 36.42 2.54 8.64
N LEU A 864 35.93 3.43 9.52
CA LEU A 864 36.76 4.41 10.23
C LEU A 864 37.81 3.73 11.12
N ILE A 865 37.44 2.66 11.83
CA ILE A 865 38.33 1.90 12.71
C ILE A 865 39.40 1.14 11.91
N ILE A 866 39.01 0.52 10.78
CA ILE A 866 39.95 -0.16 9.87
C ILE A 866 40.95 0.85 9.30
N TYR A 867 40.46 1.98 8.76
CA TYR A 867 41.29 3.04 8.19
C TYR A 867 42.30 3.61 9.19
N ARG A 868 41.90 3.81 10.45
CA ARG A 868 42.81 4.22 11.53
C ARG A 868 43.89 3.17 11.80
N ASN A 869 43.52 1.89 11.98
CA ASN A 869 44.50 0.85 12.25
C ASN A 869 45.52 0.72 11.11
N VAL A 870 45.07 0.80 9.85
CA VAL A 870 45.96 0.80 8.67
C VAL A 870 46.92 2.00 8.69
N ARG A 871 46.46 3.20 9.06
CA ARG A 871 47.35 4.37 9.28
C ARG A 871 48.33 4.19 10.45
N GLU A 872 47.99 3.39 11.46
CA GLU A 872 48.88 2.99 12.56
C GLU A 872 49.77 1.77 12.19
N GLY A 873 49.79 1.33 10.93
CA GLY A 873 50.58 0.19 10.45
C GLY A 873 50.04 -1.19 10.84
N LYS A 874 48.80 -1.27 11.33
CA LYS A 874 48.15 -2.48 11.87
C LYS A 874 47.08 -2.97 10.90
N VAL A 875 47.16 -4.24 10.48
CA VAL A 875 46.07 -4.88 9.72
C VAL A 875 45.06 -5.46 10.72
N TRP A 876 43.86 -4.88 10.78
CA TRP A 876 42.75 -5.37 11.60
C TRP A 876 41.42 -5.23 10.85
N ILE A 877 40.57 -6.25 10.97
CA ILE A 877 39.19 -6.27 10.45
C ILE A 877 38.30 -6.91 11.54
N GLY A 878 37.29 -6.18 11.98
CA GLY A 878 36.27 -6.64 12.93
C GLY A 878 35.08 -7.31 12.26
N ASP A 879 34.24 -7.98 13.05
CA ASP A 879 33.01 -8.59 12.58
C ASP A 879 31.94 -7.52 12.25
N ALA A 880 31.53 -7.43 10.98
CA ALA A 880 30.49 -6.51 10.54
C ALA A 880 29.11 -6.76 11.17
N PHE A 881 28.86 -7.95 11.73
CA PHE A 881 27.64 -8.28 12.46
C PHE A 881 27.75 -8.00 13.97
N ALA A 882 28.90 -7.54 14.48
CA ALA A 882 29.10 -7.24 15.91
C ALA A 882 28.05 -6.27 16.50
N SER A 883 27.62 -5.26 15.73
CA SER A 883 26.57 -4.31 16.10
C SER A 883 25.15 -4.86 15.95
N LEU A 884 24.97 -5.90 15.13
CA LEU A 884 23.69 -6.60 14.91
C LEU A 884 23.50 -7.69 15.96
N SER A 885 23.20 -7.27 17.20
CA SER A 885 22.93 -8.20 18.29
C SER A 885 21.77 -9.18 17.97
N ASN A 886 21.78 -10.38 18.58
CA ASN A 886 20.66 -11.32 18.43
C ASN A 886 19.29 -10.68 18.74
N SER A 887 19.21 -9.80 19.74
CA SER A 887 17.98 -9.08 20.07
C SER A 887 17.57 -8.11 18.95
N THR A 888 18.53 -7.43 18.31
CA THR A 888 18.27 -6.63 17.10
C THR A 888 17.76 -7.50 15.96
N LEU A 889 18.40 -8.64 15.69
CA LEU A 889 17.98 -9.58 14.63
C LEU A 889 16.59 -10.16 14.90
N MET A 890 16.31 -10.62 16.12
CA MET A 890 14.98 -11.08 16.56
C MET A 890 13.90 -10.01 16.32
N VAL A 891 14.17 -8.74 16.67
CA VAL A 891 13.22 -7.65 16.40
C VAL A 891 13.04 -7.43 14.90
N ARG A 892 14.09 -7.52 14.07
CA ARG A 892 13.94 -7.43 12.61
C ARG A 892 13.07 -8.56 12.04
N GLY A 893 13.28 -9.81 12.48
CA GLY A 893 12.44 -10.95 12.09
C GLY A 893 10.98 -10.80 12.52
N LEU A 894 10.73 -10.38 13.76
CA LEU A 894 9.36 -10.13 14.25
C LEU A 894 8.67 -9.00 13.48
N LEU A 895 9.39 -7.96 13.05
CA LEU A 895 8.86 -6.89 12.21
C LEU A 895 8.51 -7.37 10.80
N VAL A 896 9.31 -8.26 10.19
CA VAL A 896 8.98 -8.88 8.89
C VAL A 896 7.79 -9.82 9.01
N PHE A 897 7.71 -10.64 10.05
CA PHE A 897 6.53 -11.49 10.28
C PHE A 897 5.25 -10.65 10.47
N ALA A 898 5.35 -9.53 11.20
CA ALA A 898 4.25 -8.59 11.34
C ALA A 898 3.90 -7.87 10.02
N SER A 899 4.87 -7.55 9.16
CA SER A 899 4.61 -6.93 7.86
C SER A 899 3.85 -7.89 6.94
N TRP A 900 4.22 -9.19 6.89
CA TRP A 900 3.47 -10.20 6.15
C TRP A 900 2.03 -10.37 6.68
N TYR A 901 1.84 -10.43 8.00
CA TYR A 901 0.50 -10.55 8.59
C TYR A 901 -0.39 -9.35 8.24
N VAL A 902 0.14 -8.11 8.32
CA VAL A 902 -0.61 -6.90 7.94
C VAL A 902 -0.85 -6.84 6.43
N ASN A 903 0.07 -7.34 5.60
CA ASN A 903 -0.13 -7.43 4.15
C ASN A 903 -1.04 -8.60 3.70
N SER A 904 -1.72 -9.28 4.65
CA SER A 904 -2.52 -10.48 4.38
C SER A 904 -1.77 -11.56 3.58
N GLU A 905 -0.48 -11.72 3.89
CA GLU A 905 0.47 -12.65 3.25
C GLU A 905 0.74 -12.42 1.75
N TRP A 906 0.19 -11.34 1.15
CA TRP A 906 0.19 -11.08 -0.29
C TRP A 906 1.57 -11.26 -0.97
N THR A 907 2.60 -10.55 -0.51
CA THR A 907 3.96 -10.60 -1.09
C THR A 907 4.57 -12.02 -1.05
N LEU A 908 4.16 -12.84 -0.08
CA LEU A 908 4.64 -14.22 0.05
C LEU A 908 3.88 -15.17 -0.88
N LEU A 909 2.57 -15.00 -1.01
CA LEU A 909 1.72 -15.74 -1.95
C LEU A 909 2.13 -15.43 -3.40
N GLU A 910 2.32 -14.16 -3.74
CA GLU A 910 2.78 -13.71 -5.06
C GLU A 910 4.12 -14.38 -5.44
N PHE A 911 5.08 -14.43 -4.51
CA PHE A 911 6.35 -15.14 -4.67
C PHE A 911 6.18 -16.65 -4.87
N CYS A 912 5.29 -17.30 -4.10
CA CYS A 912 5.04 -18.74 -4.25
C CYS A 912 4.41 -19.04 -5.61
N ILE A 913 3.40 -18.27 -6.03
CA ILE A 913 2.70 -18.43 -7.31
C ILE A 913 3.65 -18.15 -8.50
N SER A 914 4.51 -17.13 -8.41
CA SER A 914 5.51 -16.85 -9.44
C SER A 914 6.52 -18.00 -9.60
N ASN A 915 7.09 -18.48 -8.49
CA ASN A 915 8.00 -19.64 -8.55
C ASN A 915 7.30 -20.93 -9.02
N ALA A 916 6.02 -21.13 -8.69
CA ALA A 916 5.26 -22.29 -9.15
C ALA A 916 5.10 -22.30 -10.66
N ASN A 917 4.72 -21.15 -11.23
CA ASN A 917 4.50 -21.00 -12.66
C ASN A 917 5.82 -21.04 -13.47
N ASP A 918 6.94 -20.53 -12.91
CA ASP A 918 8.30 -20.75 -13.45
C ASP A 918 8.71 -22.23 -13.44
N LEU A 919 8.35 -22.97 -12.38
CA LEU A 919 8.70 -24.37 -12.20
C LEU A 919 7.97 -25.29 -13.19
N THR A 920 6.71 -24.98 -13.50
CA THR A 920 5.85 -25.73 -14.43
C THR A 920 5.95 -25.28 -15.88
N GLY A 921 6.19 -23.99 -16.13
CA GLY A 921 6.06 -23.37 -17.45
C GLY A 921 4.62 -22.96 -17.82
N THR A 922 3.69 -22.94 -16.87
CA THR A 922 2.25 -22.72 -17.14
C THR A 922 1.94 -21.28 -17.60
N GLN A 923 2.63 -20.28 -17.03
CA GLN A 923 2.49 -18.85 -17.38
C GLN A 923 3.67 -18.02 -16.87
N LEU A 924 3.86 -16.80 -17.37
CA LEU A 924 4.81 -15.84 -16.80
C LEU A 924 4.09 -14.92 -15.79
N VAL A 925 4.49 -14.97 -14.52
CA VAL A 925 4.00 -14.10 -13.44
C VAL A 925 5.18 -13.25 -12.94
N PRO A 926 5.35 -12.02 -13.45
CA PRO A 926 6.44 -11.13 -13.04
C PRO A 926 6.15 -10.58 -11.63
N ILE A 927 7.18 -10.46 -10.79
CA ILE A 927 7.06 -10.01 -9.39
C ILE A 927 8.19 -9.07 -8.99
N HIS A 928 7.97 -8.34 -7.89
CA HIS A 928 8.99 -7.52 -7.23
C HIS A 928 9.77 -8.34 -6.19
N SER A 929 10.58 -9.28 -6.70
CA SER A 929 11.28 -10.30 -5.91
C SER A 929 12.23 -9.76 -4.84
N GLU A 930 12.69 -8.50 -4.97
CA GLU A 930 13.61 -7.85 -4.05
C GLU A 930 13.06 -7.73 -2.62
N ILE A 931 11.76 -7.50 -2.48
CA ILE A 931 11.09 -7.33 -1.18
C ILE A 931 11.09 -8.67 -0.43
N VAL A 932 10.46 -9.69 -1.01
CA VAL A 932 10.37 -11.04 -0.42
C VAL A 932 11.75 -11.68 -0.22
N HIS A 933 12.73 -11.38 -1.08
CA HIS A 933 14.11 -11.82 -0.89
C HIS A 933 14.74 -11.16 0.34
N ALA A 934 14.56 -9.86 0.56
CA ALA A 934 15.04 -9.18 1.77
C ALA A 934 14.30 -9.67 3.04
N ASP A 935 12.98 -9.88 2.96
CA ASP A 935 12.17 -10.45 4.05
C ASP A 935 12.66 -11.84 4.47
N LEU A 936 12.78 -12.77 3.52
CA LEU A 936 13.25 -14.13 3.76
C LEU A 936 14.68 -14.12 4.30
N MET A 937 15.57 -13.30 3.75
CA MET A 937 16.95 -13.14 4.26
C MET A 937 16.94 -12.70 5.74
N VAL A 938 16.15 -11.69 6.12
CA VAL A 938 16.00 -11.27 7.52
C VAL A 938 15.48 -12.41 8.39
N MET A 939 14.42 -13.09 7.95
CA MET A 939 13.78 -14.17 8.69
C MET A 939 14.75 -15.35 8.94
N PHE A 940 15.52 -15.76 7.94
CA PHE A 940 16.49 -16.86 8.11
C PHE A 940 17.72 -16.46 8.92
N LEU A 941 18.28 -15.26 8.73
CA LEU A 941 19.37 -14.77 9.60
C LEU A 941 18.92 -14.60 11.06
N SER A 942 17.66 -14.21 11.28
CA SER A 942 17.02 -14.20 12.61
C SER A 942 16.93 -15.62 13.19
N LEU A 943 16.37 -16.58 12.42
CA LEU A 943 16.28 -17.99 12.83
C LEU A 943 17.65 -18.58 13.16
N PHE A 944 18.70 -18.23 12.41
CA PHE A 944 20.06 -18.70 12.67
C PHE A 944 20.60 -18.12 13.98
N GLY A 945 20.36 -16.83 14.25
CA GLY A 945 20.67 -16.21 15.54
C GLY A 945 19.97 -16.90 16.72
N LEU A 946 18.70 -17.30 16.54
CA LEU A 946 17.94 -18.04 17.54
C LEU A 946 18.49 -19.45 17.77
N VAL A 947 18.74 -20.22 16.71
CA VAL A 947 19.30 -21.58 16.80
C VAL A 947 20.67 -21.56 17.46
N GLY A 948 21.56 -20.62 17.08
CA GLY A 948 22.87 -20.45 17.73
C GLY A 948 22.74 -20.08 19.21
N HIS A 949 21.78 -19.22 19.57
CA HIS A 949 21.54 -18.87 20.97
C HIS A 949 21.04 -20.07 21.80
N ILE A 950 20.02 -20.79 21.33
CA ILE A 950 19.45 -21.97 22.01
C ILE A 950 20.49 -23.08 22.15
N THR A 951 21.28 -23.34 21.10
CA THR A 951 22.29 -24.40 21.10
C THR A 951 23.61 -24.00 21.77
N LYS A 952 23.75 -22.75 22.23
CA LYS A 952 25.00 -22.16 22.75
C LYS A 952 26.17 -22.33 21.77
N GLU A 953 25.96 -21.90 20.53
CA GLU A 953 26.98 -21.84 19.47
C GLU A 953 27.04 -20.45 18.83
N ARG A 954 28.22 -20.07 18.33
CA ARG A 954 28.40 -18.89 17.46
C ARG A 954 28.32 -19.35 16.02
N ILE A 955 27.28 -18.98 15.29
CA ILE A 955 27.11 -19.29 13.86
C ILE A 955 27.73 -18.16 13.05
N ASP A 956 28.66 -18.52 12.19
CA ASP A 956 29.37 -17.59 11.32
C ASP A 956 28.40 -16.86 10.37
N PRO A 957 28.39 -15.51 10.34
CA PRO A 957 27.47 -14.76 9.50
C PRO A 957 27.66 -14.97 8.00
N THR A 958 28.89 -15.22 7.53
CA THR A 958 29.13 -15.60 6.13
C THR A 958 28.51 -16.94 5.83
N VAL A 959 28.71 -17.96 6.69
CA VAL A 959 28.12 -19.29 6.47
C VAL A 959 26.59 -19.18 6.42
N GLY A 960 25.98 -18.38 7.30
CA GLY A 960 24.55 -18.09 7.26
C GLY A 960 24.10 -17.44 5.95
N VAL A 961 24.71 -16.31 5.58
CA VAL A 961 24.35 -15.55 4.37
C VAL A 961 24.60 -16.37 3.10
N PHE A 962 25.77 -16.99 2.96
CA PHE A 962 26.12 -17.83 1.81
C PHE A 962 25.17 -19.03 1.66
N LEU A 963 24.83 -19.71 2.75
CA LEU A 963 23.92 -20.86 2.70
C LEU A 963 22.49 -20.43 2.35
N TYR A 964 22.06 -19.26 2.83
CA TYR A 964 20.78 -18.65 2.42
C TYR A 964 20.77 -18.37 0.91
N GLU A 965 21.74 -17.63 0.37
CA GLU A 965 21.78 -17.30 -1.07
C GLU A 965 21.89 -18.54 -1.94
N ALA A 966 22.81 -19.45 -1.62
CA ALA A 966 23.03 -20.67 -2.39
C ALA A 966 21.75 -21.53 -2.51
N ILE A 967 20.91 -21.55 -1.46
CA ILE A 967 19.63 -22.29 -1.46
C ILE A 967 18.47 -21.42 -1.98
N HIS A 968 18.54 -20.09 -1.89
CA HIS A 968 17.58 -19.17 -2.51
C HIS A 968 17.70 -19.19 -4.03
N ASP A 969 18.90 -19.15 -4.59
CA ASP A 969 19.13 -19.19 -6.04
C ASP A 969 18.80 -20.58 -6.61
N ASN A 970 19.28 -21.64 -5.96
CA ASN A 970 18.97 -23.02 -6.37
C ASN A 970 17.57 -23.50 -5.95
N ARG A 971 16.69 -22.62 -5.46
CA ARG A 971 15.34 -22.99 -4.95
C ARG A 971 14.51 -23.78 -5.96
N GLN A 972 14.58 -23.44 -7.24
CA GLN A 972 13.81 -24.09 -8.29
C GLN A 972 14.37 -25.49 -8.65
N PRO A 973 15.69 -25.67 -8.91
CA PRO A 973 16.32 -26.98 -8.96
C PRO A 973 15.99 -27.88 -7.74
N ILE A 974 16.06 -27.34 -6.52
CA ILE A 974 15.82 -28.10 -5.27
C ILE A 974 14.37 -28.62 -5.20
N VAL A 975 13.37 -27.85 -5.67
CA VAL A 975 11.99 -28.36 -5.78
C VAL A 975 11.88 -29.46 -6.84
N LYS A 976 12.55 -29.30 -7.99
CA LYS A 976 12.53 -30.30 -9.08
C LYS A 976 13.16 -31.65 -8.68
N MET A 977 14.06 -31.67 -7.69
CA MET A 977 14.63 -32.91 -7.13
C MET A 977 13.63 -33.80 -6.37
N ASN A 978 12.45 -33.28 -5.99
CA ASN A 978 11.44 -34.04 -5.25
C ASN A 978 10.10 -34.06 -6.00
N HIS A 979 9.81 -35.18 -6.66
CA HIS A 979 8.61 -35.35 -7.49
C HIS A 979 7.29 -35.12 -6.72
N PHE A 980 7.23 -35.44 -5.42
CA PHE A 980 6.02 -35.19 -4.62
C PHE A 980 5.77 -33.69 -4.44
N ILE A 981 6.81 -32.94 -4.03
CA ILE A 981 6.75 -31.48 -3.86
C ILE A 981 6.45 -30.80 -5.20
N LEU A 982 7.13 -31.22 -6.28
CA LEU A 982 6.90 -30.69 -7.63
C LEU A 982 5.47 -30.93 -8.11
N ASN A 983 4.88 -32.10 -7.84
CA ASN A 983 3.49 -32.41 -8.21
C ASN A 983 2.46 -31.60 -7.40
N THR A 984 2.71 -31.34 -6.11
CA THR A 984 1.87 -30.43 -5.30
C THR A 984 1.91 -29.00 -5.83
N VAL A 985 3.12 -28.50 -6.13
CA VAL A 985 3.29 -27.16 -6.74
C VAL A 985 2.61 -27.08 -8.10
N ARG A 986 2.78 -28.09 -8.97
CA ARG A 986 2.11 -28.15 -10.28
C ARG A 986 0.60 -28.14 -10.17
N LYS A 987 0.02 -29.01 -9.32
CA LYS A 987 -1.44 -29.10 -9.11
C LYS A 987 -2.05 -27.75 -8.74
N TYR A 988 -1.38 -26.97 -7.88
CA TYR A 988 -1.84 -25.62 -7.55
C TYR A 988 -1.68 -24.65 -8.73
N SER A 989 -0.52 -24.64 -9.39
CA SER A 989 -0.21 -23.73 -10.51
C SER A 989 -1.21 -23.87 -11.67
N ASP A 990 -1.54 -25.11 -12.05
CA ASP A 990 -2.44 -25.38 -13.17
C ASP A 990 -3.92 -25.06 -12.81
N ALA A 991 -4.29 -25.24 -11.54
CA ALA A 991 -5.61 -24.86 -11.00
C ALA A 991 -5.76 -23.35 -10.74
N GLU A 992 -4.68 -22.63 -10.43
CA GLU A 992 -4.64 -21.16 -10.41
C GLU A 992 -4.74 -20.59 -11.83
N TYR A 993 -3.96 -21.12 -12.77
CA TYR A 993 -4.00 -20.69 -14.17
C TYR A 993 -5.42 -20.76 -14.77
N ARG A 994 -6.12 -21.90 -14.59
CA ARG A 994 -7.48 -22.13 -15.10
C ARG A 994 -8.58 -21.41 -14.31
N ARG A 995 -8.34 -20.95 -13.08
CA ARG A 995 -9.37 -20.35 -12.21
C ARG A 995 -10.02 -19.08 -12.78
N GLY A 996 -9.28 -18.31 -13.60
CA GLY A 996 -9.81 -17.13 -14.28
C GLY A 996 -10.77 -17.41 -15.45
N ILE A 997 -11.09 -18.66 -15.78
CA ILE A 997 -12.14 -18.98 -16.77
C ILE A 997 -13.50 -18.73 -16.13
N ALA A 998 -14.31 -17.88 -16.76
CA ALA A 998 -15.66 -17.56 -16.29
C ALA A 998 -16.54 -18.82 -16.21
N LEU A 999 -17.04 -19.08 -15.00
CA LEU A 999 -18.11 -20.06 -14.79
C LEU A 999 -19.41 -19.54 -15.41
N VAL A 1000 -20.15 -20.44 -16.06
CA VAL A 1000 -21.42 -20.14 -16.73
C VAL A 1000 -22.50 -21.14 -16.33
N THR A 1001 -23.74 -20.68 -16.27
CA THR A 1001 -24.93 -21.54 -16.19
C THR A 1001 -25.17 -22.28 -17.51
N GLU A 1002 -26.03 -23.31 -17.50
CA GLU A 1002 -26.36 -24.08 -18.72
C GLU A 1002 -26.97 -23.17 -19.81
N LEU A 1003 -27.91 -22.30 -19.45
CA LEU A 1003 -28.50 -21.32 -20.35
C LEU A 1003 -27.47 -20.32 -20.92
N GLN A 1004 -26.41 -19.99 -20.17
CA GLN A 1004 -25.28 -19.20 -20.69
C GLN A 1004 -24.29 -20.02 -21.55
N ARG A 1005 -24.27 -21.35 -21.42
CA ARG A 1005 -23.52 -22.25 -22.32
C ARG A 1005 -24.21 -22.34 -23.68
N GLU A 1006 -25.54 -22.36 -23.71
CA GLU A 1006 -26.36 -22.34 -24.94
C GLU A 1006 -26.15 -21.06 -25.77
N MET A 1007 -25.89 -19.90 -25.14
CA MET A 1007 -25.67 -18.62 -25.83
C MET A 1007 -24.35 -18.55 -26.61
N SER A 1008 -23.30 -19.21 -26.13
CA SER A 1008 -21.99 -19.26 -26.79
C SER A 1008 -21.17 -20.41 -26.20
N PRO A 1009 -20.43 -21.17 -27.01
CA PRO A 1009 -19.51 -22.20 -26.51
C PRO A 1009 -18.24 -21.59 -25.89
N MET A 1010 -17.84 -20.39 -26.33
CA MET A 1010 -16.65 -19.70 -25.82
C MET A 1010 -16.84 -19.13 -24.40
N ARG A 1011 -15.74 -18.97 -23.65
CA ARG A 1011 -15.71 -18.44 -22.27
C ARG A 1011 -14.79 -17.24 -22.14
N LEU A 1012 -15.21 -16.22 -21.38
CA LEU A 1012 -14.31 -15.16 -20.93
C LEU A 1012 -13.21 -15.77 -20.05
N TRP A 1013 -11.94 -15.47 -20.32
CA TRP A 1013 -10.84 -15.79 -19.42
C TRP A 1013 -10.19 -14.50 -18.94
N THR A 1014 -10.41 -14.17 -17.67
CA THR A 1014 -10.09 -12.88 -17.07
C THR A 1014 -9.24 -13.02 -15.80
N THR A 1015 -9.25 -12.00 -14.95
CA THR A 1015 -8.58 -11.92 -13.64
C THR A 1015 -9.42 -12.55 -12.53
N ASP A 1016 -8.79 -13.32 -11.62
CA ASP A 1016 -9.47 -14.06 -10.54
C ASP A 1016 -9.14 -13.53 -9.12
N LYS A 1017 -10.04 -13.79 -8.16
CA LYS A 1017 -9.83 -13.51 -6.74
C LYS A 1017 -9.21 -14.73 -6.03
N LEU A 1018 -8.10 -14.54 -5.32
CA LEU A 1018 -7.48 -15.60 -4.51
C LEU A 1018 -8.37 -16.01 -3.32
N VAL A 1019 -9.24 -16.99 -3.54
CA VAL A 1019 -10.10 -17.58 -2.50
C VAL A 1019 -9.28 -18.48 -1.56
N GLY A 1020 -8.60 -17.85 -0.61
CA GLY A 1020 -7.88 -18.51 0.49
C GLY A 1020 -6.49 -19.05 0.12
N VAL A 1021 -5.75 -19.42 1.16
CA VAL A 1021 -4.37 -19.93 1.07
C VAL A 1021 -4.38 -21.46 1.15
N ASP A 1022 -3.84 -22.12 0.13
CA ASP A 1022 -3.55 -23.56 0.20
C ASP A 1022 -2.26 -23.77 1.00
N ASN A 1023 -2.44 -24.15 2.27
CA ASN A 1023 -1.35 -24.43 3.20
C ASN A 1023 -0.40 -25.53 2.69
N SER A 1024 -0.87 -26.48 1.88
CA SER A 1024 -0.02 -27.54 1.30
C SER A 1024 0.85 -27.00 0.17
N PHE A 1025 0.32 -26.08 -0.64
CA PHE A 1025 1.05 -25.36 -1.68
C PHE A 1025 2.11 -24.42 -1.09
N VAL A 1026 1.78 -23.64 -0.05
CA VAL A 1026 2.75 -22.76 0.62
C VAL A 1026 3.86 -23.59 1.28
N PHE A 1027 3.52 -24.67 1.99
CA PHE A 1027 4.50 -25.60 2.55
C PHE A 1027 5.43 -26.19 1.47
N ALA A 1028 4.87 -26.65 0.35
CA ALA A 1028 5.66 -27.17 -0.77
C ALA A 1028 6.60 -26.11 -1.38
N SER A 1029 6.13 -24.87 -1.53
CA SER A 1029 6.92 -23.71 -2.03
C SER A 1029 8.06 -23.31 -1.07
N PHE A 1030 7.94 -23.67 0.21
CA PHE A 1030 8.98 -23.49 1.22
C PHE A 1030 9.97 -24.65 1.34
N TYR A 1031 9.80 -25.75 0.59
CA TYR A 1031 10.67 -26.95 0.70
C TYR A 1031 12.19 -26.68 0.71
N PRO A 1032 12.78 -25.82 -0.15
CA PRO A 1032 14.21 -25.51 -0.09
C PRO A 1032 14.62 -24.84 1.23
N LYS A 1033 13.72 -24.09 1.87
CA LYS A 1033 13.97 -23.36 3.12
C LYS A 1033 13.94 -24.30 4.33
N TYR A 1034 13.25 -25.43 4.24
CA TYR A 1034 13.37 -26.52 5.21
C TYR A 1034 14.72 -27.23 5.07
N ILE A 1035 15.23 -27.40 3.85
CA ILE A 1035 16.60 -27.90 3.60
C ILE A 1035 17.64 -26.92 4.17
N LEU A 1036 17.50 -25.62 3.93
CA LEU A 1036 18.33 -24.57 4.56
C LEU A 1036 18.41 -24.71 6.09
N THR A 1037 17.25 -24.87 6.73
CA THR A 1037 17.14 -25.03 8.19
C THR A 1037 17.75 -26.36 8.67
N GLY A 1038 17.53 -27.45 7.95
CA GLY A 1038 18.11 -28.76 8.24
C GLY A 1038 19.63 -28.79 8.11
N THR A 1039 20.18 -28.15 7.07
CA THR A 1039 21.63 -28.03 6.84
C THR A 1039 22.29 -27.19 7.95
N LEU A 1040 21.65 -26.13 8.43
CA LEU A 1040 22.12 -25.37 9.59
C LEU A 1040 22.17 -26.23 10.87
N VAL A 1041 21.10 -26.98 11.17
CA VAL A 1041 21.07 -27.87 12.34
C VAL A 1041 22.14 -28.95 12.24
N LEU A 1042 22.33 -29.54 11.06
CA LEU A 1042 23.41 -30.50 10.79
C LEU A 1042 24.80 -29.89 11.02
N PHE A 1043 25.06 -28.67 10.52
CA PHE A 1043 26.30 -27.94 10.76
C PHE A 1043 26.57 -27.71 12.25
N VAL A 1044 25.55 -27.33 13.02
CA VAL A 1044 25.65 -27.15 14.49
C VAL A 1044 25.96 -28.48 15.19
N VAL A 1045 25.29 -29.58 14.81
CA VAL A 1045 25.54 -30.92 15.37
C VAL A 1045 26.97 -31.40 15.07
N VAL A 1046 27.41 -31.31 13.81
CA VAL A 1046 28.77 -31.68 13.38
C VAL A 1046 29.83 -30.85 14.14
N ARG A 1047 29.60 -29.55 14.33
CA ARG A 1047 30.55 -28.68 15.06
C ARG A 1047 30.60 -28.97 16.56
N LYS A 1048 29.50 -29.41 17.18
CA LYS A 1048 29.51 -29.91 18.57
C LYS A 1048 30.28 -31.21 18.70
N ILE A 1049 30.07 -32.17 17.79
CA ILE A 1049 30.83 -33.42 17.74
C ILE A 1049 32.32 -33.13 17.56
N TYR A 1050 32.68 -32.21 16.66
CA TYR A 1050 34.07 -31.80 16.45
C TYR A 1050 34.72 -31.22 17.73
N LYS A 1051 34.04 -30.30 18.43
CA LYS A 1051 34.51 -29.74 19.72
C LYS A 1051 34.66 -30.80 20.82
N GLN A 1052 33.84 -31.85 20.79
CA GLN A 1052 33.94 -32.96 21.74
C GLN A 1052 35.14 -33.88 21.46
N ILE A 1053 35.54 -34.02 20.19
CA ILE A 1053 36.73 -34.80 19.78
C ILE A 1053 38.03 -33.98 19.97
N TYR A 1054 37.98 -32.67 19.76
CA TYR A 1054 39.13 -31.76 19.85
C TYR A 1054 38.89 -30.61 20.87
N PRO A 1055 39.03 -30.87 22.18
CA PRO A 1055 38.93 -29.84 23.21
C PRO A 1055 40.15 -28.89 23.21
N GLU A 1056 39.93 -27.64 23.66
CA GLU A 1056 40.99 -26.62 23.73
C GLU A 1056 42.05 -26.91 24.81
N GLN A 1057 43.30 -26.52 24.54
CA GLN A 1057 44.39 -26.57 25.52
C GLN A 1057 44.34 -25.35 26.45
N LEU A 1058 44.08 -25.57 27.74
CA LEU A 1058 44.24 -24.53 28.75
C LEU A 1058 45.72 -24.14 28.93
N ALA A 1059 45.97 -22.83 29.04
CA ALA A 1059 47.30 -22.28 29.30
C ALA A 1059 47.84 -22.72 30.68
N PRO A 1060 49.18 -22.84 30.86
CA PRO A 1060 49.78 -23.52 32.00
C PRO A 1060 49.51 -22.81 33.33
N SER A 1061 49.22 -23.62 34.36
CA SER A 1061 49.00 -23.16 35.74
C SER A 1061 50.23 -22.47 36.32
N LEU A 1062 50.01 -21.36 37.05
CA LEU A 1062 51.03 -20.64 37.82
C LEU A 1062 51.46 -21.41 39.09
N THR A 1063 52.02 -22.61 38.92
CA THR A 1063 52.67 -23.39 39.99
C THR A 1063 54.07 -22.83 40.27
N GLY A 1064 54.14 -21.58 40.73
CA GLY A 1064 55.40 -20.85 40.88
C GLY A 1064 55.37 -19.73 41.92
N ARG A 1065 55.82 -20.05 43.14
CA ARG A 1065 56.10 -19.17 44.31
C ARG A 1065 54.91 -18.72 45.18
N SER A 1066 55.27 -18.45 46.43
CA SER A 1066 54.48 -17.89 47.54
C SER A 1066 53.32 -18.75 48.06
N ALA A 1067 53.64 -19.54 49.10
CA ALA A 1067 52.68 -19.83 50.17
C ALA A 1067 52.28 -18.52 50.91
N ASP A 1068 51.29 -18.62 51.80
CA ASP A 1068 50.72 -17.52 52.61
C ASP A 1068 49.90 -16.48 51.84
N ARG A 1069 48.77 -16.95 51.30
CA ARG A 1069 47.54 -16.16 51.12
C ARG A 1069 46.31 -16.99 51.50
N SER A 1070 45.29 -16.31 52.02
CA SER A 1070 44.08 -16.95 52.56
C SER A 1070 43.29 -17.71 51.49
N THR A 1071 42.47 -18.69 51.89
CA THR A 1071 41.56 -19.43 50.98
C THR A 1071 40.56 -18.49 50.29
N ASN A 1072 40.07 -17.46 51.00
CA ASN A 1072 39.21 -16.43 50.42
C ASN A 1072 39.95 -15.55 49.40
N GLU A 1073 41.23 -15.23 49.61
CA GLU A 1073 42.06 -14.60 48.57
C GLU A 1073 42.30 -15.54 47.39
N ARG A 1074 42.54 -16.85 47.61
CA ARG A 1074 42.67 -17.80 46.50
C ARG A 1074 41.39 -17.90 45.66
N ALA A 1075 40.21 -17.92 46.29
CA ALA A 1075 38.93 -17.87 45.59
C ALA A 1075 38.73 -16.53 44.84
N ALA A 1076 38.97 -15.39 45.50
CA ALA A 1076 38.82 -14.07 44.90
C ALA A 1076 39.88 -13.77 43.80
N VAL A 1077 41.07 -14.35 43.88
CA VAL A 1077 42.12 -14.27 42.86
C VAL A 1077 41.87 -15.25 41.73
N ALA A 1078 41.23 -16.41 41.97
CA ALA A 1078 40.73 -17.27 40.89
C ALA A 1078 39.61 -16.58 40.09
N GLN A 1079 38.63 -15.96 40.77
CA GLN A 1079 37.61 -15.14 40.08
C GLN A 1079 38.20 -13.91 39.37
N LYS A 1080 39.13 -13.17 40.00
CA LYS A 1080 39.84 -12.05 39.34
C LYS A 1080 40.78 -12.49 38.20
N GLY A 1081 41.33 -13.70 38.26
CA GLY A 1081 42.23 -14.24 37.22
C GLY A 1081 41.48 -14.57 35.92
N ASN A 1082 40.20 -14.95 36.03
CA ASN A 1082 39.38 -15.32 34.89
C ASN A 1082 38.75 -14.14 34.14
N LEU A 1083 38.64 -12.95 34.75
CA LEU A 1083 37.98 -11.77 34.16
C LEU A 1083 38.98 -10.63 33.91
N THR A 1084 38.93 -10.06 32.71
CA THR A 1084 39.72 -8.89 32.32
C THR A 1084 39.24 -7.63 33.05
N ASN A 1085 40.11 -6.61 33.17
CA ASN A 1085 39.73 -5.30 33.71
C ASN A 1085 38.60 -4.62 32.89
N PHE A 1086 38.47 -4.97 31.61
CA PHE A 1086 37.36 -4.55 30.74
C PHE A 1086 36.05 -5.20 31.19
N GLU A 1087 35.99 -6.53 31.30
CA GLU A 1087 34.81 -7.27 31.79
C GLU A 1087 34.36 -6.77 33.17
N ILE A 1088 35.31 -6.52 34.08
CA ILE A 1088 35.07 -6.02 35.44
C ILE A 1088 34.54 -4.56 35.47
N SER A 1089 34.85 -3.74 34.45
CA SER A 1089 34.44 -2.32 34.42
C SER A 1089 33.21 -2.06 33.55
N THR A 1090 32.96 -2.88 32.52
CA THR A 1090 31.78 -2.74 31.63
C THR A 1090 30.62 -3.64 32.05
N GLY A 1091 30.91 -4.82 32.61
CA GLY A 1091 29.92 -5.87 32.90
C GLY A 1091 29.58 -6.76 31.71
N ALA A 1092 30.29 -6.64 30.59
CA ALA A 1092 30.09 -7.46 29.40
C ALA A 1092 31.12 -8.61 29.36
N GLU A 1093 30.70 -9.85 29.64
CA GLU A 1093 31.54 -11.04 29.50
C GLU A 1093 31.93 -11.27 28.04
N LEU A 1094 33.23 -11.38 27.76
CA LEU A 1094 33.75 -11.44 26.38
C LEU A 1094 33.39 -12.78 25.70
N GLN A 1095 33.14 -13.82 26.49
CA GLN A 1095 33.04 -15.20 26.00
C GLN A 1095 31.59 -15.68 25.78
N ALA A 1096 30.63 -15.23 26.61
CA ALA A 1096 29.26 -15.76 26.68
C ALA A 1096 28.30 -15.33 25.53
N ARG A 1097 28.80 -14.65 24.50
CA ARG A 1097 28.00 -14.24 23.33
C ARG A 1097 27.85 -15.41 22.34
N TYR A 1098 26.63 -15.91 22.18
CA TYR A 1098 26.23 -16.96 21.22
C TYR A 1098 25.25 -16.39 20.18
N GLY A 1099 24.93 -17.11 19.10
CA GLY A 1099 24.04 -16.65 18.03
C GLY A 1099 24.75 -16.34 16.72
N LEU A 1100 24.20 -15.45 15.88
CA LEU A 1100 24.76 -15.12 14.56
C LEU A 1100 25.88 -14.08 14.72
N ILE A 1101 27.09 -14.57 14.97
CA ILE A 1101 28.29 -13.77 15.20
C ILE A 1101 29.52 -14.61 14.83
N SER A 1102 30.54 -13.97 14.30
CA SER A 1102 31.82 -14.63 14.03
C SER A 1102 32.40 -15.16 15.34
N ASP A 1103 33.15 -16.26 15.27
CA ASP A 1103 34.10 -16.56 16.36
C ASP A 1103 35.14 -15.43 16.45
N TYR A 1104 35.75 -15.19 17.61
CA TYR A 1104 36.93 -14.31 17.72
C TYR A 1104 37.72 -14.51 19.01
N LYS A 1105 39.04 -14.25 18.92
CA LYS A 1105 39.98 -14.28 20.04
C LYS A 1105 39.56 -13.27 21.09
N ASN A 1106 38.88 -13.74 22.12
CA ASN A 1106 38.17 -12.88 23.07
C ASN A 1106 39.14 -12.04 23.95
N TYR A 1107 40.36 -12.53 24.18
CA TYR A 1107 41.36 -11.92 25.07
C TYR A 1107 42.81 -12.18 24.62
N VAL A 1108 43.76 -11.45 25.20
CA VAL A 1108 45.22 -11.62 25.01
C VAL A 1108 45.91 -11.66 26.37
N PHE A 1109 46.88 -12.56 26.55
CA PHE A 1109 47.71 -12.61 27.76
C PHE A 1109 48.97 -11.76 27.60
N PHE A 1110 49.20 -10.82 28.53
CA PHE A 1110 50.47 -10.12 28.67
C PHE A 1110 51.01 -10.29 30.09
N LYS A 1111 52.25 -10.76 30.23
CA LYS A 1111 52.94 -10.96 31.53
C LYS A 1111 52.11 -11.74 32.58
N GLY A 1112 51.33 -12.74 32.13
CA GLY A 1112 50.49 -13.56 33.01
C GLY A 1112 49.13 -12.94 33.40
N LEU A 1113 48.78 -11.77 32.88
CA LEU A 1113 47.48 -11.13 33.09
C LEU A 1113 46.63 -11.18 31.81
N LYS A 1114 45.31 -11.37 31.99
CA LYS A 1114 44.31 -11.45 30.91
C LYS A 1114 43.82 -10.03 30.56
N PHE A 1115 44.00 -9.62 29.30
CA PHE A 1115 43.48 -8.35 28.76
C PHE A 1115 42.42 -8.63 27.68
N ALA A 1116 41.45 -7.73 27.52
CA ALA A 1116 40.52 -7.81 26.39
C ALA A 1116 41.30 -7.58 25.09
N SER A 1117 41.02 -8.37 24.06
CA SER A 1117 41.56 -8.09 22.72
C SER A 1117 40.79 -6.94 22.06
N PRO A 1118 41.33 -6.31 21.00
CA PRO A 1118 40.58 -5.32 20.22
C PRO A 1118 39.29 -5.92 19.62
N ASP A 1119 39.32 -7.22 19.30
CA ASP A 1119 38.14 -7.99 18.86
C ASP A 1119 37.10 -8.13 19.97
N GLY A 1120 37.53 -8.44 21.19
CA GLY A 1120 36.68 -8.56 22.37
C GLY A 1120 35.99 -7.25 22.71
N VAL A 1121 36.70 -6.13 22.63
CA VAL A 1121 36.12 -4.78 22.81
C VAL A 1121 35.06 -4.50 21.74
N TYR A 1122 35.41 -4.68 20.47
CA TYR A 1122 34.52 -4.39 19.34
C TYR A 1122 33.29 -5.31 19.28
N CYS A 1123 33.50 -6.61 19.46
CA CYS A 1123 32.46 -7.64 19.36
C CYS A 1123 31.67 -7.84 20.65
N SER A 1124 32.04 -7.18 21.76
CA SER A 1124 31.13 -6.88 22.87
C SER A 1124 30.32 -5.59 22.67
N GLY A 1125 30.50 -4.90 21.53
CA GLY A 1125 29.68 -3.75 21.11
C GLY A 1125 30.24 -2.37 21.47
N TYR A 1126 31.56 -2.22 21.67
CA TYR A 1126 32.18 -0.95 22.09
C TYR A 1126 33.29 -0.45 21.14
N VAL A 1127 33.50 0.87 21.12
CA VAL A 1127 34.60 1.56 20.42
C VAL A 1127 35.20 2.62 21.34
N ILE A 1128 36.38 3.16 21.02
CA ILE A 1128 37.07 4.20 21.80
C ILE A 1128 37.22 5.47 20.95
N ILE A 1129 36.53 6.54 21.31
CA ILE A 1129 36.61 7.85 20.65
C ILE A 1129 37.88 8.58 21.11
N ASN A 1130 38.69 9.03 20.15
CA ASN A 1130 39.95 9.77 20.33
C ASN A 1130 40.88 9.19 21.42
N GLY A 1131 40.94 7.86 21.55
CA GLY A 1131 41.77 7.15 22.54
C GLY A 1131 41.38 7.34 24.01
N LYS A 1132 40.35 8.15 24.32
CA LYS A 1132 40.01 8.58 25.70
C LYS A 1132 38.64 8.12 26.18
N TYR A 1133 37.75 7.71 25.28
CA TYR A 1133 36.32 7.59 25.58
C TYR A 1133 35.71 6.31 24.99
N LEU A 1134 35.53 5.28 25.81
CA LEU A 1134 34.86 4.02 25.44
C LEU A 1134 33.34 4.25 25.33
N VAL A 1135 32.78 4.06 24.15
CA VAL A 1135 31.37 4.32 23.79
C VAL A 1135 30.75 3.05 23.19
N ALA A 1136 29.47 2.80 23.44
CA ALA A 1136 28.76 1.69 22.80
C ALA A 1136 28.56 1.98 21.29
N SER A 1137 28.90 1.03 20.42
CA SER A 1137 28.87 1.23 18.95
C SER A 1137 27.48 1.58 18.43
N VAL A 1138 26.44 1.04 19.06
CA VAL A 1138 25.02 1.32 18.76
C VAL A 1138 24.61 2.76 19.08
N ASP A 1139 25.26 3.40 20.06
CA ASP A 1139 24.92 4.77 20.48
C ASP A 1139 25.57 5.84 19.57
N LEU A 1140 26.55 5.48 18.73
CA LEU A 1140 27.31 6.42 17.89
C LEU A 1140 26.44 7.21 16.89
N LEU A 1141 25.38 6.58 16.34
CA LEU A 1141 24.43 7.26 15.45
C LEU A 1141 23.68 8.37 16.21
N THR A 1142 23.29 8.07 17.43
CA THR A 1142 22.67 9.00 18.36
C THR A 1142 23.63 10.14 18.71
N ILE A 1143 24.92 9.89 18.94
CA ILE A 1143 25.94 10.94 19.15
C ILE A 1143 26.07 11.85 17.92
N ALA A 1144 26.15 11.27 16.72
CA ALA A 1144 26.25 12.04 15.48
C ALA A 1144 25.02 12.95 15.28
N MET A 1145 23.81 12.43 15.53
CA MET A 1145 22.59 13.23 15.50
C MET A 1145 22.55 14.31 16.59
N ILE A 1146 22.96 14.02 17.83
CA ILE A 1146 23.09 15.01 18.92
C ILE A 1146 24.07 16.13 18.53
N LYS A 1147 25.13 15.80 17.77
CA LYS A 1147 26.09 16.77 17.25
C LYS A 1147 25.51 17.60 16.10
N THR A 1148 24.82 17.01 15.13
CA THR A 1148 24.20 17.73 14.01
C THR A 1148 23.08 18.66 14.48
N VAL A 1149 22.17 18.16 15.31
CA VAL A 1149 20.97 18.88 15.77
C VAL A 1149 21.27 19.81 16.96
N GLN A 1150 22.53 19.83 17.44
CA GLN A 1150 23.00 20.63 18.59
C GLN A 1150 22.17 20.42 19.88
N THR A 1151 21.46 19.30 19.99
CA THR A 1151 20.41 19.04 20.98
C THR A 1151 20.52 17.61 21.49
N ARG A 1152 20.52 17.40 22.82
CA ARG A 1152 20.54 16.06 23.44
C ARG A 1152 19.11 15.54 23.62
N PHE A 1153 18.65 14.70 22.71
CA PHE A 1153 17.30 14.10 22.72
C PHE A 1153 17.26 12.65 23.24
N ILE A 1154 18.42 11.98 23.37
CA ILE A 1154 18.60 10.69 24.03
C ILE A 1154 19.87 10.80 24.90
N ASN A 1155 19.92 10.10 26.04
CA ASN A 1155 21.13 10.04 26.87
C ASN A 1155 22.07 8.91 26.39
N VAL A 1156 23.34 9.27 26.19
CA VAL A 1156 24.40 8.39 25.65
C VAL A 1156 25.67 8.55 26.48
N TYR A 1157 26.50 7.50 26.55
CA TYR A 1157 27.73 7.50 27.35
C TYR A 1157 29.03 7.35 26.61
N ALA A 1158 30.05 7.93 27.25
CA ALA A 1158 31.42 7.45 27.19
C ALA A 1158 31.93 7.09 28.59
N TYR A 1159 32.58 5.94 28.77
CA TYR A 1159 33.47 5.69 29.91
C TYR A 1159 34.84 6.27 29.59
N GLU A 1160 35.47 7.00 30.51
CA GLU A 1160 36.82 7.51 30.27
C GLU A 1160 37.85 6.37 30.41
N VAL A 1161 38.82 6.33 29.49
CA VAL A 1161 39.87 5.31 29.40
C VAL A 1161 41.13 5.86 30.07
N ASP A 1162 41.62 5.15 31.08
CA ASP A 1162 42.81 5.51 31.86
C ASP A 1162 43.85 4.39 31.73
N GLY A 1163 44.78 4.58 30.79
CA GLY A 1163 45.75 3.58 30.36
C GLY A 1163 45.08 2.26 29.98
N TYR A 1164 45.51 1.17 30.62
CA TYR A 1164 44.99 -0.19 30.40
C TYR A 1164 43.65 -0.48 31.12
N SER A 1165 42.96 0.55 31.61
CA SER A 1165 41.74 0.45 32.41
C SER A 1165 40.62 1.37 31.93
N VAL A 1166 39.38 1.02 32.27
CA VAL A 1166 38.18 1.81 31.95
C VAL A 1166 37.59 2.29 33.26
N GLN A 1167 37.31 3.60 33.39
CA GLN A 1167 36.69 4.14 34.59
C GLN A 1167 35.32 3.51 34.83
N ARG A 1168 35.03 3.16 36.09
CA ARG A 1168 33.72 2.59 36.51
C ARG A 1168 32.56 3.60 36.45
N THR A 1169 32.87 4.86 36.19
CA THR A 1169 31.92 5.98 36.03
C THR A 1169 31.96 6.45 34.59
N ALA A 1170 30.82 6.36 33.89
CA ALA A 1170 30.66 6.93 32.57
C ALA A 1170 30.09 8.35 32.60
N ARG A 1171 30.45 9.11 31.57
CA ARG A 1171 30.22 10.53 31.36
C ARG A 1171 29.18 10.73 30.26
N LEU A 1172 28.12 11.48 30.57
CA LEU A 1172 27.03 11.80 29.65
C LEU A 1172 27.53 12.63 28.45
N VAL A 1173 27.11 12.26 27.25
CA VAL A 1173 27.46 12.94 26.00
C VAL A 1173 26.52 14.12 25.74
N TYR A 1174 27.12 15.27 25.45
CA TYR A 1174 26.49 16.52 25.06
C TYR A 1174 26.93 16.91 23.63
N PRO A 1175 26.23 17.83 22.94
CA PRO A 1175 26.66 18.36 21.64
C PRO A 1175 28.09 18.91 21.58
N ASN A 1176 28.68 19.26 22.73
CA ASN A 1176 30.05 19.77 22.85
C ASN A 1176 31.05 18.77 23.46
N THR A 1177 30.63 17.55 23.82
CA THR A 1177 31.53 16.51 24.38
C THR A 1177 32.54 16.00 23.35
N PHE A 1178 32.14 15.95 22.07
CA PHE A 1178 32.98 15.56 20.95
C PHE A 1178 32.94 16.62 19.86
N SER A 1179 34.09 16.93 19.26
CA SER A 1179 34.16 17.62 17.96
C SER A 1179 33.86 16.63 16.83
N TRP A 1180 33.61 17.13 15.62
CA TRP A 1180 33.54 16.27 14.44
C TRP A 1180 34.86 15.51 14.21
N ASN A 1181 36.00 16.14 14.52
CA ASN A 1181 37.31 15.50 14.43
C ASN A 1181 37.44 14.31 15.39
N ASP A 1182 36.94 14.40 16.63
CA ASP A 1182 36.95 13.28 17.58
C ASP A 1182 36.15 12.08 17.06
N LEU A 1183 34.98 12.34 16.45
CA LEU A 1183 34.11 11.30 15.89
C LEU A 1183 34.72 10.59 14.67
N PHE A 1184 35.65 11.22 13.96
CA PHE A 1184 36.44 10.57 12.91
C PHE A 1184 37.65 9.77 13.45
N HIS A 1185 38.02 9.92 14.73
CA HIS A 1185 39.20 9.28 15.36
C HIS A 1185 38.83 8.07 16.24
N LEU A 1186 37.98 7.17 15.74
CA LEU A 1186 37.56 5.94 16.42
C LEU A 1186 38.69 4.89 16.51
N ASN A 1187 38.82 4.22 17.66
CA ASN A 1187 39.80 3.18 17.96
C ASN A 1187 39.11 1.99 18.68
N ILE A 1188 39.85 0.93 18.91
CA ILE A 1188 39.47 -0.31 19.62
C ILE A 1188 40.58 -0.80 20.57
N ASN A 1189 41.79 -0.29 20.41
CA ASN A 1189 42.93 -0.65 21.24
C ASN A 1189 42.87 0.08 22.59
N ILE A 1190 42.69 -0.67 23.68
CA ILE A 1190 42.94 -0.22 25.07
C ILE A 1190 44.46 -0.17 25.36
N LEU A 1191 45.29 -0.69 24.45
CA LEU A 1191 46.75 -0.61 24.48
C LEU A 1191 47.22 0.40 23.43
N ALA A 1192 47.45 1.64 23.89
CA ALA A 1192 48.10 2.73 23.16
C ALA A 1192 48.90 3.57 24.17
#